data_AF-A0A6H0XXD1-F1
#
_entry.id   AF-A0A6H0XXD1-F1
#
_cell.length_a   1.000
_cell.length_b   1.000
_cell.length_c   1.000
_cell.angle_alpha   90.00
_cell.angle_beta   90.00
_cell.angle_gamma   90.00
#
_symmetry.space_group_name_H-M   'P 1'
#
loop_
_entity.id
_entity.type
_entity.pdbx_description
1 polymer ?
#
loop_
_entity_poly.entity_id
_entity_poly.type
_entity_poly.pdbx_seq_one_letter_code
_entity_poly.pdbx_strand_id
1 'polypeptide(L)'
;MPRDDLLIIHKQEVTRGIGAEPCLQLNLQRNELRSHAHRPPPGRLHYRFKQKLAQVSCTHQRERGDALEIVIQMNLPPHVSCQSLSTRNWQRQSFVHGIDPGQWLTYCLVVRDLTHQNQWKDMSALLHVPRHTGDLTIIAAPACKPWAWLHKSLSAPVEHISGISSSLAMLHLADGQVHLPYKLMYQLEVCISHGYLREYNLNHAFATRLQSLDNDTGTPGMAQYLLEHIAGLKQHFVDPTDIFKYQYEVKAFRPAPPSYCIALQSATITPTTMYFHTPTVEMSNRILRKYSQLDRHFLRVKFRDEQHFGRVRAADDGSDDAIFKRFNQVLKQGITVGGRTFHFLAYGNSQLRENGAYFFASTHELSAEDLRKQMGTFSQIKVVAKYASRLGQAFSTTRAAWNQVEVVDIDDINRNGFCFSDGVGKMSLFVARMIAEHLKLPSSPEHCPSALQFRLGGYKGIIVVDKHLTGQVIQLRPSQNKFPASHRGLEICRSAQYSATFLNQQIILLLSCLGVPDEAIVERQREMIRDLHTAMSDEQMAVRLLLKSVDQNRTTEALASMIQDGFMRVQEPFFMSCLRLWLSWSVKWLKEKARILIPDGAFLLGCVDETGILQGHVEEANPEKKQSLLPKIFVQTSTTDPSNPSKATTQVIIGLCMIARNPSLHPGDIRIVEAIDVPELHHLKNVVVFPRTGDRDIPGMCSGGDLDGDDYLVIWDPEMIPTEWNHEPMDYTPPKPTTVEDRITVNHITTFFVQHMKYDNLGRIATAHRYWADLLEAGPKHPKCLELAALHSRAVDYAKTGVPAKMGMHLKVNRWPRWAGNVKVPKHLIYDSDKILHQLFRNVDFVDFIPAHECRFDKRILDAYKLDIDLLNSARALKRQYDEALRRLMSQHEIESEYEVWTGFVLSHNDEIREWTLAEALGNALAAIQHQFRLMVFQAAGTKEQEQDKAKLGPYIAAMYTVTAQDAEAGEDTDTTFVSFPWIFRRELGHIANGRFGAADTGKVKPRGHEVGTVKSPAMLRGVEQSRPSSELLELLDAPRAEQSASTPRLPCDSTFEMLAPAMVNAKSHTSEPVNQIGKSYAVDLSILTELKAPALATVDAPTDHQAQLDSTICCTSKTCAKDTLFDDDTDEDDMQPPTKNIFDRIADIL
;
A
#
# COMPACT_ATOMS: atom_id res chain seq x y z
N MET A 1 -7.70 53.30 45.23
CA MET A 1 -9.03 53.90 44.97
C MET A 1 -8.83 55.18 44.18
N PRO A 2 -9.80 55.60 43.34
CA PRO A 2 -11.01 54.88 42.90
C PRO A 2 -10.92 54.71 41.35
N ARG A 3 -11.88 54.93 40.43
CA ARG A 3 -13.32 55.29 40.44
C ARG A 3 -13.94 54.98 39.04
N ASP A 4 -15.27 55.05 38.96
CA ASP A 4 -16.14 55.39 37.82
C ASP A 4 -16.32 54.43 36.61
N ASP A 5 -17.61 54.28 36.28
CA ASP A 5 -18.21 53.66 35.09
C ASP A 5 -18.23 54.59 33.85
N LEU A 6 -18.52 54.07 32.66
CA LEU A 6 -19.79 54.43 31.98
C LEU A 6 -20.18 53.49 30.83
N LEU A 7 -21.42 53.67 30.34
CA LEU A 7 -22.19 52.86 29.41
C LEU A 7 -22.63 53.68 28.19
N ILE A 8 -22.66 53.11 26.98
CA ILE A 8 -23.56 53.52 25.86
C ILE A 8 -24.05 52.26 25.11
N ILE A 9 -25.32 52.27 24.66
CA ILE A 9 -26.03 51.22 23.91
C ILE A 9 -26.87 51.91 22.81
N HIS A 10 -27.03 51.31 21.61
CA HIS A 10 -28.22 51.41 20.71
C HIS A 10 -27.99 50.77 19.31
N LYS A 11 -28.97 50.26 18.53
CA LYS A 11 -30.42 49.97 18.74
C LYS A 11 -30.98 49.07 17.59
N GLN A 12 -32.24 48.62 17.72
CA GLN A 12 -33.22 48.28 16.66
C GLN A 12 -33.02 46.97 15.84
N GLU A 13 -34.07 46.26 15.39
CA GLU A 13 -35.53 46.39 15.62
C GLU A 13 -36.23 45.01 15.64
N VAL A 14 -37.54 44.96 15.93
CA VAL A 14 -38.32 43.73 16.20
C VAL A 14 -39.50 43.58 15.23
N THR A 15 -39.76 42.35 14.75
CA THR A 15 -41.08 41.90 14.26
C THR A 15 -41.40 40.51 14.82
N ARG A 16 -42.70 40.17 14.94
CA ARG A 16 -43.22 39.00 15.70
C ARG A 16 -43.74 37.89 14.78
N GLY A 17 -43.65 36.62 15.22
CA GLY A 17 -44.10 35.47 14.42
C GLY A 17 -44.29 34.13 15.16
N ILE A 18 -45.04 34.11 16.28
CA ILE A 18 -45.81 32.98 16.87
C ILE A 18 -45.20 31.54 16.83
N GLY A 19 -44.91 30.99 18.01
CA GLY A 19 -45.33 29.62 18.37
C GLY A 19 -44.33 28.46 18.28
N ALA A 20 -43.48 28.29 19.31
CA ALA A 20 -42.83 27.00 19.65
C ALA A 20 -42.45 26.97 21.15
N GLU A 21 -42.42 25.78 21.75
CA GLU A 21 -41.97 25.57 23.14
C GLU A 21 -40.43 25.44 23.24
N PRO A 22 -39.81 25.82 24.38
CA PRO A 22 -38.36 25.99 24.46
C PRO A 22 -37.59 24.70 24.78
N CYS A 23 -36.82 24.19 23.81
CA CYS A 23 -35.73 23.24 24.09
C CYS A 23 -34.42 24.00 24.37
N LEU A 24 -33.85 23.83 25.57
CA LEU A 24 -32.59 24.46 25.99
C LEU A 24 -31.36 23.79 25.36
N GLN A 25 -30.88 24.32 24.23
CA GLN A 25 -29.56 23.99 23.68
C GLN A 25 -28.46 24.84 24.34
N LEU A 26 -27.48 24.18 24.97
CA LEU A 26 -26.25 24.81 25.43
C LEU A 26 -25.23 24.94 24.28
N ASN A 27 -25.29 26.07 23.56
CA ASN A 27 -24.30 26.45 22.56
C ASN A 27 -22.97 26.86 23.23
N LEU A 28 -21.99 25.96 23.28
CA LEU A 28 -20.62 26.29 23.69
C LEU A 28 -19.83 26.89 22.51
N GLN A 29 -19.92 28.21 22.35
CA GLN A 29 -19.03 28.95 21.45
C GLN A 29 -17.56 28.81 21.87
N ARG A 30 -16.69 28.61 20.86
CA ARG A 30 -15.28 28.21 21.02
C ARG A 30 -14.35 29.41 21.25
N ASN A 31 -14.53 30.13 22.35
CA ASN A 31 -13.73 31.32 22.66
C ASN A 31 -12.28 30.99 23.07
N GLU A 32 -11.31 31.62 22.40
CA GLU A 32 -9.89 31.51 22.74
C GLU A 32 -9.51 32.35 23.97
N LEU A 33 -9.32 31.71 25.13
CA LEU A 33 -8.71 32.37 26.28
C LEU A 33 -7.17 32.34 26.21
N ARG A 34 -6.59 33.41 25.65
CA ARG A 34 -5.16 33.70 25.82
C ARG A 34 -4.89 34.12 27.27
N SER A 35 -4.12 33.32 28.01
CA SER A 35 -3.58 33.71 29.32
C SER A 35 -2.05 33.76 29.30
N HIS A 36 -1.48 34.80 29.92
CA HIS A 36 -0.04 34.92 30.12
C HIS A 36 0.37 34.32 31.46
N ALA A 37 1.22 33.29 31.42
CA ALA A 37 1.96 32.76 32.56
C ALA A 37 3.34 32.25 32.08
N HIS A 38 4.35 32.30 32.95
CA HIS A 38 5.75 32.07 32.56
C HIS A 38 6.03 30.65 32.04
N ARG A 39 6.90 30.55 31.03
CA ARG A 39 7.41 29.27 30.50
C ARG A 39 8.61 28.76 31.30
N PRO A 40 8.63 27.50 31.77
CA PRO A 40 9.88 26.79 32.08
C PRO A 40 10.63 26.39 30.78
N PRO A 41 11.92 26.05 30.84
CA PRO A 41 12.75 25.86 29.65
C PRO A 41 12.45 24.57 28.85
N PRO A 42 12.63 24.58 27.51
CA PRO A 42 12.36 23.43 26.65
C PRO A 42 13.52 22.42 26.69
N GLY A 43 13.38 21.33 27.46
CA GLY A 43 14.50 20.40 27.67
C GLY A 43 14.15 18.96 28.06
N ARG A 44 12.91 18.48 27.84
CA ARG A 44 12.49 17.07 27.97
C ARG A 44 11.13 16.86 27.29
N LEU A 45 11.07 15.94 26.31
CA LEU A 45 9.81 15.43 25.77
C LEU A 45 9.24 14.37 26.73
N HIS A 46 8.58 14.81 27.80
CA HIS A 46 7.66 13.95 28.52
C HIS A 46 6.38 13.77 27.72
N TYR A 47 5.84 12.55 27.68
CA TYR A 47 4.48 12.23 27.24
C TYR A 47 3.46 12.78 28.26
N ARG A 48 3.40 14.11 28.42
CA ARG A 48 2.23 14.74 29.03
C ARG A 48 1.08 14.66 28.04
N PHE A 49 0.27 13.62 28.19
CA PHE A 49 -1.10 13.63 27.70
C PHE A 49 -1.70 15.01 28.01
N LYS A 50 -2.08 15.76 26.96
CA LYS A 50 -3.15 16.73 27.16
C LYS A 50 -4.35 15.91 27.57
N GLN A 51 -4.74 15.98 28.84
CA GLN A 51 -6.03 15.49 29.27
C GLN A 51 -7.09 16.21 28.44
N LYS A 52 -7.62 15.53 27.42
CA LYS A 52 -9.05 15.61 27.19
C LYS A 52 -9.65 15.18 28.53
N LEU A 53 -10.13 16.15 29.30
CA LEU A 53 -11.01 15.86 30.43
C LEU A 53 -12.07 14.88 29.92
N ALA A 54 -12.31 13.81 30.66
CA ALA A 54 -13.29 12.82 30.25
C ALA A 54 -14.62 13.56 30.02
N GLN A 55 -15.08 13.61 28.77
CA GLN A 55 -16.41 14.14 28.46
C GLN A 55 -17.44 13.10 28.91
N VAL A 56 -17.64 13.05 30.22
CA VAL A 56 -18.74 12.35 30.88
C VAL A 56 -20.01 13.15 30.58
N SER A 57 -20.51 12.95 29.38
CA SER A 57 -21.81 13.39 28.93
C SER A 57 -22.87 12.48 29.54
N CYS A 58 -23.33 12.81 30.75
CA CYS A 58 -24.51 12.19 31.35
C CYS A 58 -25.75 12.62 30.54
N THR A 59 -26.00 11.95 29.40
CA THR A 59 -26.97 12.42 28.39
C THR A 59 -28.42 12.13 28.75
N HIS A 60 -28.70 11.25 29.70
CA HIS A 60 -30.04 10.91 30.16
C HIS A 60 -30.03 10.36 31.60
N GLN A 61 -31.09 10.70 32.36
CA GLN A 61 -31.44 10.07 33.64
C GLN A 61 -32.86 9.49 33.50
N ARG A 62 -33.09 8.28 34.03
CA ARG A 62 -34.39 7.59 34.05
C ARG A 62 -34.45 6.63 35.24
N GLU A 63 -35.55 6.63 36.01
CA GLU A 63 -35.76 5.71 37.14
C GLU A 63 -36.97 4.77 36.95
N ARG A 64 -36.85 3.52 37.42
CA ARG A 64 -38.00 2.85 38.05
C ARG A 64 -37.61 1.76 39.06
N GLY A 65 -37.81 2.04 40.35
CA GLY A 65 -37.75 1.08 41.46
C GLY A 65 -36.36 0.95 42.09
N ASP A 66 -36.17 1.61 43.24
CA ASP A 66 -35.04 1.60 44.18
C ASP A 66 -33.61 1.82 43.62
N ALA A 67 -33.45 1.88 42.29
CA ALA A 67 -32.19 1.98 41.60
C ALA A 67 -32.20 3.09 40.54
N LEU A 68 -31.13 3.88 40.52
CA LEU A 68 -30.86 4.90 39.50
C LEU A 68 -29.89 4.31 38.46
N GLU A 69 -30.33 4.19 37.20
CA GLU A 69 -29.44 3.89 36.09
C GLU A 69 -28.77 5.18 35.60
N ILE A 70 -27.45 5.27 35.81
CA ILE A 70 -26.61 6.36 35.31
C ILE A 70 -25.85 5.85 34.09
N VAL A 71 -26.25 6.30 32.90
CA VAL A 71 -25.59 5.96 31.64
C VAL A 71 -24.41 6.90 31.43
N ILE A 72 -23.19 6.40 31.64
CA ILE A 72 -21.94 7.16 31.47
C ILE A 72 -21.23 6.69 30.21
N GLN A 73 -21.13 7.57 29.23
CA GLN A 73 -20.20 7.41 28.11
C GLN A 73 -18.78 7.70 28.61
N MET A 74 -17.85 6.74 28.49
CA MET A 74 -16.48 6.89 29.01
C MET A 74 -15.42 6.66 27.92
N ASN A 75 -14.81 7.75 27.45
CA ASN A 75 -13.56 7.68 26.69
C ASN A 75 -12.37 7.60 27.66
N LEU A 76 -12.11 6.40 28.23
CA LEU A 76 -11.05 6.21 29.23
C LEU A 76 -9.64 6.24 28.61
N PRO A 77 -8.72 7.09 29.11
CA PRO A 77 -7.30 7.00 28.73
C PRO A 77 -6.63 5.78 29.38
N PRO A 78 -5.56 5.21 28.78
CA PRO A 78 -4.98 3.91 29.14
C PRO A 78 -4.28 3.83 30.53
N HIS A 79 -4.39 4.86 31.37
CA HIS A 79 -3.78 4.90 32.71
C HIS A 79 -4.74 4.53 33.85
N VAL A 80 -6.05 4.33 33.60
CA VAL A 80 -7.00 3.87 34.62
C VAL A 80 -6.88 2.35 34.80
N SER A 81 -5.77 1.91 35.40
CA SER A 81 -5.69 0.56 35.97
C SER A 81 -6.59 0.50 37.22
N CYS A 82 -7.40 -0.56 37.36
CA CYS A 82 -8.23 -0.78 38.55
C CYS A 82 -7.41 -1.28 39.77
N GLN A 83 -6.21 -0.75 39.98
CA GLN A 83 -5.35 -1.03 41.13
C GLN A 83 -5.49 0.03 42.24
N SER A 84 -5.94 1.25 41.92
CA SER A 84 -6.11 2.33 42.91
C SER A 84 -7.38 2.22 43.78
N LEU A 85 -8.25 1.24 43.53
CA LEU A 85 -9.48 0.99 44.30
C LEU A 85 -9.24 0.22 45.62
N SER A 86 -8.00 -0.18 45.93
CA SER A 86 -7.68 -1.03 47.08
C SER A 86 -7.41 -0.27 48.39
N THR A 87 -8.33 0.57 48.86
CA THR A 87 -8.28 1.12 50.23
C THR A 87 -9.63 1.11 50.96
N ARG A 88 -9.69 0.27 51.99
CA ARG A 88 -10.66 0.23 53.12
C ARG A 88 -12.10 -0.24 52.79
N ASN A 89 -12.38 -1.44 53.32
CA ASN A 89 -13.70 -1.90 53.80
C ASN A 89 -14.82 -2.17 52.78
N TRP A 90 -14.49 -2.62 51.58
CA TRP A 90 -15.41 -3.47 50.79
C TRP A 90 -14.95 -4.94 50.84
N GLN A 91 -15.85 -5.84 51.19
CA GLN A 91 -15.54 -7.28 51.30
C GLN A 91 -15.31 -7.91 49.92
N ARG A 92 -14.44 -8.93 49.87
CA ARG A 92 -14.03 -9.60 48.63
C ARG A 92 -15.19 -10.33 47.95
N GLN A 93 -15.80 -9.70 46.94
CA GLN A 93 -16.60 -10.39 45.91
C GLN A 93 -16.12 -10.01 44.50
N SER A 94 -15.26 -10.86 43.95
CA SER A 94 -15.15 -11.18 42.50
C SER A 94 -15.35 -10.05 41.47
N PHE A 95 -14.60 -8.95 41.58
CA PHE A 95 -14.58 -7.85 40.60
C PHE A 95 -13.27 -7.73 39.80
N VAL A 96 -12.76 -8.87 39.31
CA VAL A 96 -11.63 -8.93 38.35
C VAL A 96 -11.93 -10.01 37.31
N HIS A 97 -11.65 -9.70 36.02
CA HIS A 97 -11.62 -10.53 34.80
C HIS A 97 -12.66 -10.26 33.68
N GLY A 98 -13.75 -9.50 33.92
CA GLY A 98 -14.91 -9.48 33.00
C GLY A 98 -15.14 -8.28 32.08
N ILE A 99 -14.31 -7.22 32.12
CA ILE A 99 -14.56 -5.96 31.37
C ILE A 99 -13.41 -5.70 30.37
N ASP A 100 -13.70 -5.72 29.06
CA ASP A 100 -12.88 -5.04 28.05
C ASP A 100 -13.37 -3.59 27.94
N PRO A 101 -12.59 -2.59 28.42
CA PRO A 101 -13.01 -1.19 28.38
C PRO A 101 -13.20 -0.65 26.96
N GLY A 102 -12.72 -1.37 25.93
CA GLY A 102 -12.85 -1.02 24.53
C GLY A 102 -13.76 -1.93 23.70
N GLN A 103 -14.61 -2.75 24.35
CA GLN A 103 -15.74 -3.41 23.68
C GLN A 103 -17.02 -2.55 23.73
N TRP A 104 -17.21 -1.80 24.82
CA TRP A 104 -18.43 -1.01 25.08
C TRP A 104 -18.11 0.48 25.09
N LEU A 105 -18.80 1.26 24.26
CA LEU A 105 -18.63 2.73 24.23
C LEU A 105 -19.39 3.42 25.37
N THR A 106 -20.35 2.71 25.96
CA THR A 106 -21.23 3.22 27.02
C THR A 106 -21.25 2.27 28.22
N TYR A 107 -21.22 2.84 29.43
CA TYR A 107 -21.30 2.08 30.68
C TYR A 107 -22.57 2.47 31.43
N CYS A 108 -23.50 1.54 31.59
CA CYS A 108 -24.67 1.72 32.45
C CYS A 108 -24.32 1.32 33.89
N LEU A 109 -24.32 2.29 34.80
CA LEU A 109 -24.12 2.08 36.23
C LEU A 109 -25.47 2.03 36.94
N VAL A 110 -25.89 0.83 37.35
CA VAL A 110 -27.12 0.61 38.12
C VAL A 110 -26.85 0.87 39.61
N VAL A 111 -27.07 2.10 40.08
CA VAL A 111 -26.89 2.48 41.49
C VAL A 111 -28.14 2.08 42.28
N ARG A 112 -28.12 0.90 42.90
CA ARG A 112 -29.28 0.26 43.57
C ARG A 112 -29.64 0.77 44.97
N ASP A 113 -29.02 1.87 45.40
CA ASP A 113 -29.28 2.44 46.72
C ASP A 113 -28.90 3.93 46.73
N LEU A 114 -29.89 4.81 46.53
CA LEU A 114 -29.69 6.27 46.51
C LEU A 114 -29.74 6.93 47.90
N THR A 115 -29.84 6.15 48.97
CA THR A 115 -30.06 6.65 50.34
C THR A 115 -28.97 7.58 50.88
N HIS A 116 -27.78 7.62 50.26
CA HIS A 116 -26.66 8.47 50.68
C HIS A 116 -26.03 9.27 49.52
N GLN A 117 -26.31 10.58 49.48
CA GLN A 117 -25.68 11.57 48.57
C GLN A 117 -24.13 11.53 48.56
N ASN A 118 -23.50 11.01 49.61
CA ASN A 118 -22.03 10.92 49.70
C ASN A 118 -21.47 9.89 48.71
N GLN A 119 -22.14 8.76 48.45
CA GLN A 119 -21.65 7.75 47.51
C GLN A 119 -21.49 8.31 46.08
N TRP A 120 -22.37 9.22 45.66
CA TRP A 120 -22.23 9.93 44.38
C TRP A 120 -21.06 10.93 44.38
N LYS A 121 -20.76 11.59 45.50
CA LYS A 121 -19.58 12.47 45.62
C LYS A 121 -18.27 11.67 45.53
N ASP A 122 -18.23 10.50 46.17
CA ASP A 122 -17.06 9.62 46.15
C ASP A 122 -16.88 8.98 44.76
N MET A 123 -17.96 8.51 44.13
CA MET A 123 -17.92 7.94 42.77
C MET A 123 -17.61 8.98 41.69
N SER A 124 -18.14 10.20 41.77
CA SER A 124 -17.80 11.27 40.81
C SER A 124 -16.36 11.76 40.94
N ALA A 125 -15.76 11.70 42.14
CA ALA A 125 -14.34 11.92 42.35
C ALA A 125 -13.48 10.80 41.73
N LEU A 126 -13.85 9.54 41.93
CA LEU A 126 -13.21 8.36 41.32
C LEU A 126 -13.26 8.38 39.78
N LEU A 127 -14.40 8.79 39.21
CA LEU A 127 -14.60 8.88 37.76
C LEU A 127 -14.06 10.17 37.12
N HIS A 128 -13.46 11.06 37.91
CA HIS A 128 -12.89 12.35 37.47
C HIS A 128 -13.89 13.23 36.66
N VAL A 129 -15.18 13.16 37.02
CA VAL A 129 -16.22 14.00 36.41
C VAL A 129 -16.00 15.46 36.82
N PRO A 130 -16.03 16.44 35.88
CA PRO A 130 -15.97 17.85 36.24
C PRO A 130 -17.11 18.21 37.22
N ARG A 131 -16.77 18.89 38.31
CA ARG A 131 -17.74 19.32 39.34
C ARG A 131 -18.68 20.40 38.78
N HIS A 132 -19.79 19.99 38.17
CA HIS A 132 -20.89 20.89 37.87
C HIS A 132 -21.61 21.27 39.17
N THR A 133 -21.48 22.55 39.55
CA THR A 133 -22.18 23.15 40.69
C THR A 133 -23.49 23.77 40.23
N GLY A 134 -24.48 22.92 39.96
CA GLY A 134 -25.86 23.30 39.66
C GLY A 134 -26.81 22.23 40.20
N ASP A 135 -27.98 22.64 40.67
CA ASP A 135 -28.94 21.72 41.29
C ASP A 135 -29.51 20.73 40.26
N LEU A 136 -29.33 19.44 40.55
CA LEU A 136 -29.76 18.33 39.68
C LEU A 136 -31.19 17.89 40.03
N THR A 137 -32.16 18.29 39.21
CA THR A 137 -33.55 17.82 39.28
C THR A 137 -33.67 16.39 38.73
N ILE A 138 -34.11 15.44 39.57
CA ILE A 138 -34.27 14.03 39.23
C ILE A 138 -35.68 13.77 38.69
N ILE A 139 -35.81 12.95 37.63
CA ILE A 139 -37.09 12.60 36.98
C ILE A 139 -37.12 11.10 36.63
N ALA A 140 -38.23 10.42 36.97
CA ALA A 140 -38.41 8.97 36.75
C ALA A 140 -38.91 8.62 35.34
N ALA A 141 -38.46 7.48 34.78
CA ALA A 141 -38.88 6.95 33.48
C ALA A 141 -38.45 5.47 33.28
N PRO A 142 -39.18 4.65 32.49
CA PRO A 142 -38.98 3.19 32.45
C PRO A 142 -37.61 2.74 31.91
N ALA A 143 -37.05 1.70 32.54
CA ALA A 143 -35.83 1.02 32.10
C ALA A 143 -36.06 0.15 30.86
N CYS A 144 -35.14 0.21 29.90
CA CYS A 144 -35.11 -0.65 28.72
C CYS A 144 -33.75 -1.35 28.66
N LYS A 145 -33.70 -2.69 28.76
CA LYS A 145 -32.46 -3.46 28.66
C LYS A 145 -32.05 -3.57 27.18
N PRO A 146 -31.06 -2.80 26.68
CA PRO A 146 -31.03 -2.50 25.24
C PRO A 146 -30.55 -3.68 24.37
N TRP A 147 -29.87 -4.69 24.95
CA TRP A 147 -29.18 -5.77 24.20
C TRP A 147 -29.57 -7.21 24.54
N ALA A 148 -30.38 -7.44 25.59
CA ALA A 148 -30.64 -8.80 26.10
C ALA A 148 -31.37 -9.72 25.10
N TRP A 149 -32.08 -9.14 24.13
CA TRP A 149 -32.95 -9.81 23.16
C TRP A 149 -32.24 -10.18 21.84
N LEU A 150 -31.02 -9.67 21.59
CA LEU A 150 -30.39 -9.70 20.25
C LEU A 150 -29.44 -10.91 20.04
N HIS A 151 -28.69 -11.34 21.07
CA HIS A 151 -27.63 -12.36 20.93
C HIS A 151 -28.01 -13.81 21.26
N LYS A 152 -29.27 -14.07 21.64
CA LYS A 152 -29.65 -15.32 22.34
C LYS A 152 -30.15 -16.44 21.41
N SER A 153 -29.42 -16.77 20.34
CA SER A 153 -29.86 -17.77 19.33
C SER A 153 -28.84 -18.88 19.00
N LEU A 154 -27.62 -18.86 19.56
CA LEU A 154 -26.52 -19.75 19.15
C LEU A 154 -25.82 -20.48 20.31
N SER A 155 -26.55 -21.34 21.06
CA SER A 155 -25.97 -22.51 21.74
C SER A 155 -27.01 -23.42 22.43
N ALA A 156 -27.39 -24.49 21.74
CA ALA A 156 -27.60 -25.82 22.31
C ALA A 156 -26.88 -26.78 21.36
N PRO A 157 -26.03 -27.70 21.84
CA PRO A 157 -26.52 -28.88 22.58
C PRO A 157 -26.21 -28.90 24.09
N VAL A 158 -26.58 -30.02 24.72
CA VAL A 158 -26.39 -30.37 26.14
C VAL A 158 -24.97 -30.95 26.37
N GLU A 159 -24.58 -31.13 27.64
CA GLU A 159 -23.37 -31.85 28.13
C GLU A 159 -21.99 -31.20 27.85
N HIS A 160 -21.63 -30.20 28.66
CA HIS A 160 -20.76 -30.41 29.85
C HIS A 160 -20.47 -29.07 30.56
N ILE A 161 -20.81 -28.94 31.84
CA ILE A 161 -20.71 -27.68 32.60
C ILE A 161 -19.51 -27.71 33.56
N SER A 162 -18.45 -26.99 33.22
CA SER A 162 -17.42 -26.56 34.18
C SER A 162 -16.65 -25.34 33.64
N GLY A 163 -16.86 -24.15 34.21
CA GLY A 163 -16.06 -22.95 33.92
C GLY A 163 -16.75 -21.76 33.22
N ILE A 164 -18.07 -21.55 33.40
CA ILE A 164 -18.76 -20.37 32.87
C ILE A 164 -18.49 -19.15 33.76
N SER A 165 -17.66 -18.21 33.29
CA SER A 165 -17.50 -16.88 33.89
C SER A 165 -18.24 -15.81 33.09
N SER A 166 -19.57 -15.92 33.03
CA SER A 166 -20.43 -14.85 32.51
C SER A 166 -21.64 -14.66 33.43
N SER A 167 -21.87 -13.42 33.85
CA SER A 167 -22.91 -13.03 34.81
C SER A 167 -24.34 -13.09 34.24
N LEU A 168 -24.50 -13.50 32.98
CA LEU A 168 -25.77 -13.56 32.25
C LEU A 168 -26.50 -14.91 32.35
N ALA A 169 -25.86 -15.95 32.90
CA ALA A 169 -26.46 -17.28 32.98
C ALA A 169 -27.75 -17.32 33.84
N MET A 170 -27.81 -16.59 34.97
CA MET A 170 -28.87 -16.83 35.99
C MET A 170 -30.18 -16.04 35.81
N LEU A 171 -30.33 -15.18 34.80
CA LEU A 171 -31.52 -14.34 34.59
C LEU A 171 -32.43 -14.86 33.45
N HIS A 172 -32.62 -16.18 33.38
CA HIS A 172 -33.07 -16.88 32.17
C HIS A 172 -34.59 -17.03 31.94
N LEU A 173 -35.45 -16.47 32.79
CA LEU A 173 -36.84 -16.94 32.99
C LEU A 173 -38.01 -16.07 32.45
N ALA A 174 -37.79 -15.08 31.58
CA ALA A 174 -38.90 -14.31 30.98
C ALA A 174 -38.66 -13.78 29.55
N ASP A 175 -39.69 -13.93 28.72
CA ASP A 175 -40.09 -13.26 27.46
C ASP A 175 -39.11 -12.95 26.29
N GLY A 176 -39.64 -13.17 25.08
CA GLY A 176 -39.36 -12.40 23.85
C GLY A 176 -37.98 -12.53 23.20
N GLN A 177 -37.87 -13.28 22.09
CA GLN A 177 -36.64 -13.36 21.28
C GLN A 177 -36.84 -12.84 19.85
N VAL A 178 -35.95 -11.94 19.41
CA VAL A 178 -35.84 -11.50 18.00
C VAL A 178 -34.53 -12.01 17.43
N HIS A 179 -34.58 -12.90 16.44
CA HIS A 179 -33.38 -13.43 15.79
C HIS A 179 -33.03 -12.66 14.51
N LEU A 180 -31.95 -11.88 14.57
CA LEU A 180 -31.35 -11.21 13.41
C LEU A 180 -30.25 -12.10 12.80
N PRO A 181 -30.19 -12.30 11.47
CA PRO A 181 -29.11 -13.06 10.84
C PRO A 181 -27.73 -12.43 11.05
N TYR A 182 -26.68 -13.25 11.12
CA TYR A 182 -25.30 -12.78 11.41
C TYR A 182 -24.82 -11.59 10.55
N LYS A 183 -25.16 -11.55 9.25
CA LYS A 183 -24.80 -10.40 8.39
C LYS A 183 -25.41 -9.09 8.89
N LEU A 184 -26.66 -9.14 9.32
CA LEU A 184 -27.44 -8.00 9.78
C LEU A 184 -26.97 -7.56 11.17
N MET A 185 -26.68 -8.51 12.07
CA MET A 185 -26.03 -8.23 13.36
C MET A 185 -24.67 -7.55 13.15
N TYR A 186 -23.80 -8.13 12.33
CA TYR A 186 -22.47 -7.55 12.05
C TYR A 186 -22.57 -6.13 11.50
N GLN A 187 -23.48 -5.86 10.56
CA GLN A 187 -23.62 -4.51 10.00
C GLN A 187 -24.25 -3.52 10.99
N LEU A 188 -25.07 -3.99 11.93
CA LEU A 188 -25.54 -3.16 13.05
C LEU A 188 -24.36 -2.79 13.98
N GLU A 189 -23.47 -3.75 14.27
CA GLU A 189 -22.25 -3.55 15.08
C GLU A 189 -21.26 -2.56 14.41
N VAL A 190 -21.21 -2.52 13.07
CA VAL A 190 -20.49 -1.46 12.31
C VAL A 190 -21.02 -0.08 12.66
N CYS A 191 -22.34 0.12 12.63
CA CYS A 191 -22.97 1.40 12.95
C CYS A 191 -22.81 1.79 14.43
N ILE A 192 -22.75 0.83 15.35
CA ILE A 192 -22.62 1.08 16.79
C ILE A 192 -21.19 1.38 17.19
N SER A 193 -20.22 0.60 16.71
CA SER A 193 -18.80 0.81 17.03
C SER A 193 -18.26 2.14 16.49
N HIS A 194 -18.86 2.67 15.41
CA HIS A 194 -18.60 4.04 14.93
C HIS A 194 -19.49 5.12 15.59
N GLY A 195 -20.43 4.73 16.46
CA GLY A 195 -21.32 5.63 17.19
C GLY A 195 -22.50 6.20 16.39
N TYR A 196 -22.66 5.87 15.10
CA TYR A 196 -23.76 6.31 14.23
C TYR A 196 -25.13 5.93 14.80
N LEU A 197 -25.22 4.76 15.42
CA LEU A 197 -26.34 4.31 16.25
C LEU A 197 -25.86 4.11 17.69
N ARG A 198 -26.61 4.60 18.69
CA ARG A 198 -26.25 4.40 20.11
C ARG A 198 -26.87 3.12 20.65
N GLU A 199 -26.00 2.24 21.16
CA GLU A 199 -26.33 0.97 21.79
C GLU A 199 -27.53 1.04 22.76
N TYR A 200 -27.64 2.12 23.54
CA TYR A 200 -28.66 2.27 24.59
C TYR A 200 -30.01 2.84 24.11
N ASN A 201 -30.08 3.35 22.86
CA ASN A 201 -31.35 3.78 22.26
C ASN A 201 -32.04 2.63 21.49
N LEU A 202 -31.30 1.56 21.16
CA LEU A 202 -31.86 0.39 20.48
C LEU A 202 -32.80 -0.38 21.41
N ASN A 203 -33.92 -0.85 20.86
CA ASN A 203 -34.95 -1.54 21.60
C ASN A 203 -35.58 -2.66 20.74
N HIS A 204 -36.41 -3.50 21.38
CA HIS A 204 -37.06 -4.63 20.70
C HIS A 204 -37.87 -4.20 19.47
N ALA A 205 -38.57 -3.06 19.50
CA ALA A 205 -39.37 -2.60 18.37
C ALA A 205 -38.50 -2.17 17.17
N PHE A 206 -37.36 -1.51 17.42
CA PHE A 206 -36.37 -1.20 16.39
C PHE A 206 -35.90 -2.47 15.65
N ALA A 207 -35.59 -3.54 16.39
CA ALA A 207 -35.13 -4.79 15.76
C ALA A 207 -36.25 -5.63 15.15
N THR A 208 -37.48 -5.61 15.69
CA THR A 208 -38.64 -6.18 15.01
C THR A 208 -38.87 -5.48 13.66
N ARG A 209 -38.73 -4.16 13.60
CA ARG A 209 -38.78 -3.39 12.34
C ARG A 209 -37.61 -3.70 11.41
N LEU A 210 -36.40 -3.85 11.94
CA LEU A 210 -35.22 -4.24 11.16
C LEU A 210 -35.34 -5.68 10.61
N GLN A 211 -36.04 -6.57 11.31
CA GLN A 211 -36.33 -7.94 10.88
C GLN A 211 -37.48 -7.99 9.85
N SER A 212 -38.48 -7.10 9.94
CA SER A 212 -39.60 -7.07 8.99
C SER A 212 -39.23 -6.41 7.65
N LEU A 213 -38.20 -5.55 7.63
CA LEU A 213 -37.87 -4.67 6.49
C LEU A 213 -37.74 -5.40 5.14
N ASP A 214 -37.10 -6.57 5.12
CA ASP A 214 -36.92 -7.39 3.91
C ASP A 214 -38.26 -7.89 3.34
N ASN A 215 -39.23 -8.20 4.22
CA ASN A 215 -40.58 -8.60 3.82
C ASN A 215 -41.41 -7.38 3.38
N ASP A 216 -41.36 -6.30 4.17
CA ASP A 216 -42.14 -5.07 3.95
C ASP A 216 -41.77 -4.36 2.63
N THR A 217 -40.53 -4.53 2.19
CA THR A 217 -40.01 -3.98 0.92
C THR A 217 -39.95 -5.00 -0.22
N GLY A 218 -40.34 -6.26 0.03
CA GLY A 218 -40.22 -7.36 -0.93
C GLY A 218 -38.79 -7.63 -1.43
N THR A 219 -37.78 -7.14 -0.71
CA THR A 219 -36.40 -6.99 -1.21
C THR A 219 -35.42 -7.72 -0.27
N PRO A 220 -34.88 -8.88 -0.67
CA PRO A 220 -33.99 -9.66 0.19
C PRO A 220 -32.69 -8.93 0.55
N GLY A 221 -32.38 -8.87 1.84
CA GLY A 221 -31.21 -8.19 2.40
C GLY A 221 -31.36 -6.68 2.56
N MET A 222 -32.55 -6.10 2.34
CA MET A 222 -32.79 -4.66 2.43
C MET A 222 -32.38 -4.05 3.77
N ALA A 223 -32.62 -4.75 4.89
CA ALA A 223 -32.18 -4.33 6.22
C ALA A 223 -30.65 -4.23 6.32
N GLN A 224 -29.91 -5.08 5.61
CA GLN A 224 -28.45 -5.00 5.54
C GLN A 224 -28.01 -3.81 4.68
N TYR A 225 -28.58 -3.64 3.48
CA TYR A 225 -28.27 -2.50 2.60
C TYR A 225 -28.56 -1.14 3.27
N LEU A 226 -29.62 -1.05 4.08
CA LEU A 226 -29.93 0.15 4.83
C LEU A 226 -28.81 0.49 5.84
N LEU A 227 -28.36 -0.47 6.64
CA LEU A 227 -27.27 -0.23 7.60
C LEU A 227 -25.91 0.00 6.91
N GLU A 228 -25.69 -0.53 5.70
CA GLU A 228 -24.52 -0.20 4.87
C GLU A 228 -24.57 1.26 4.38
N HIS A 229 -25.75 1.74 3.94
CA HIS A 229 -25.96 3.13 3.57
C HIS A 229 -25.77 4.07 4.76
N ILE A 230 -26.38 3.76 5.93
CA ILE A 230 -26.22 4.55 7.17
C ILE A 230 -24.76 4.63 7.61
N ALA A 231 -24.01 3.53 7.55
CA ALA A 231 -22.56 3.56 7.79
C ALA A 231 -21.80 4.41 6.76
N GLY A 232 -22.26 4.45 5.50
CA GLY A 232 -21.72 5.30 4.43
C GLY A 232 -22.07 6.79 4.57
N LEU A 233 -23.16 7.15 5.25
CA LEU A 233 -23.48 8.56 5.60
C LEU A 233 -22.56 9.12 6.68
N LYS A 234 -22.02 8.25 7.55
CA LYS A 234 -21.22 8.60 8.74
C LYS A 234 -21.90 9.56 9.74
N GLN A 235 -23.22 9.72 9.70
CA GLN A 235 -23.98 10.66 10.53
C GLN A 235 -24.39 10.06 11.88
N HIS A 236 -24.65 10.93 12.86
CA HIS A 236 -25.13 10.54 14.19
C HIS A 236 -26.66 10.56 14.24
N PHE A 237 -27.29 9.39 14.43
CA PHE A 237 -28.74 9.27 14.60
C PHE A 237 -29.10 9.24 16.10
N VAL A 238 -29.88 10.22 16.54
CA VAL A 238 -30.31 10.35 17.94
C VAL A 238 -31.47 9.39 18.22
N ASP A 239 -32.52 9.42 17.41
CA ASP A 239 -33.52 8.36 17.37
C ASP A 239 -33.07 7.30 16.34
N PRO A 240 -32.88 6.04 16.74
CA PRO A 240 -32.45 5.00 15.81
C PRO A 240 -33.54 4.63 14.79
N THR A 241 -34.81 5.00 15.01
CA THR A 241 -35.90 4.75 14.05
C THR A 241 -35.87 5.70 12.86
N ASP A 242 -35.14 6.83 12.94
CA ASP A 242 -34.94 7.77 11.82
C ASP A 242 -34.32 7.09 10.60
N ILE A 243 -33.49 6.05 10.79
CA ILE A 243 -32.85 5.35 9.67
C ILE A 243 -33.85 4.74 8.70
N PHE A 244 -35.05 4.35 9.15
CA PHE A 244 -36.05 3.74 8.29
C PHE A 244 -36.66 4.72 7.28
N LYS A 245 -36.40 6.03 7.39
CA LYS A 245 -36.76 7.02 6.37
C LYS A 245 -36.02 6.77 5.05
N TYR A 246 -34.74 6.39 5.13
CA TYR A 246 -33.86 6.10 3.99
C TYR A 246 -34.18 4.77 3.29
N GLN A 247 -35.17 4.00 3.77
CA GLN A 247 -35.55 2.70 3.18
C GLN A 247 -36.06 2.78 1.73
N TYR A 248 -36.33 3.99 1.21
CA TYR A 248 -36.73 4.20 -0.19
C TYR A 248 -35.61 4.79 -1.08
N GLU A 249 -34.53 5.26 -0.48
CA GLU A 249 -33.36 5.82 -1.18
C GLU A 249 -32.33 4.74 -1.52
N VAL A 250 -32.32 3.67 -0.73
CA VAL A 250 -31.39 2.54 -0.85
C VAL A 250 -31.84 1.57 -1.94
N LYS A 251 -31.05 1.46 -3.02
CA LYS A 251 -31.22 0.42 -4.04
C LYS A 251 -30.41 -0.83 -3.69
N ALA A 252 -31.11 -1.92 -3.40
CA ALA A 252 -30.52 -3.22 -3.10
C ALA A 252 -29.85 -3.84 -4.34
N PHE A 253 -28.58 -3.53 -4.58
CA PHE A 253 -27.77 -4.18 -5.61
C PHE A 253 -26.34 -4.43 -5.14
N ARG A 254 -25.87 -5.68 -5.30
CA ARG A 254 -24.46 -6.06 -5.19
C ARG A 254 -24.10 -6.91 -6.40
N PRO A 255 -23.17 -6.47 -7.26
CA PRO A 255 -22.59 -7.37 -8.25
C PRO A 255 -21.78 -8.45 -7.52
N ALA A 256 -21.79 -9.67 -8.04
CA ALA A 256 -20.90 -10.72 -7.51
C ALA A 256 -19.44 -10.30 -7.71
N PRO A 257 -18.56 -10.40 -6.70
CA PRO A 257 -17.15 -10.10 -6.89
C PRO A 257 -16.54 -11.06 -7.91
N PRO A 258 -15.54 -10.63 -8.70
CA PRO A 258 -14.81 -11.52 -9.61
C PRO A 258 -14.27 -12.75 -8.87
N SER A 259 -14.17 -13.90 -9.54
CA SER A 259 -13.81 -15.19 -8.91
C SER A 259 -12.42 -15.24 -8.24
N TYR A 260 -11.57 -14.24 -8.48
CA TYR A 260 -10.27 -14.04 -7.82
C TYR A 260 -10.31 -13.06 -6.64
N CYS A 261 -11.48 -12.50 -6.30
CA CYS A 261 -11.72 -11.59 -5.17
C CYS A 261 -12.70 -12.20 -4.16
N ILE A 262 -12.76 -11.61 -2.97
CA ILE A 262 -13.69 -12.01 -1.89
C ILE A 262 -14.13 -10.78 -1.09
N ALA A 263 -15.39 -10.73 -0.65
CA ALA A 263 -15.86 -9.73 0.31
C ALA A 263 -15.47 -10.17 1.73
N LEU A 264 -14.71 -9.34 2.46
CA LEU A 264 -14.10 -9.71 3.74
C LEU A 264 -14.51 -8.74 4.84
N GLN A 265 -14.91 -9.29 6.00
CA GLN A 265 -15.18 -8.52 7.21
C GLN A 265 -13.88 -7.98 7.80
N SER A 266 -13.88 -6.78 8.37
CA SER A 266 -12.68 -6.21 9.00
C SER A 266 -12.94 -5.36 10.24
N ALA A 267 -11.94 -5.30 11.12
CA ALA A 267 -11.98 -4.54 12.36
C ALA A 267 -10.68 -3.76 12.60
N THR A 268 -10.77 -2.55 13.13
CA THR A 268 -9.64 -1.75 13.62
C THR A 268 -9.65 -1.72 15.13
N ILE A 269 -8.57 -2.16 15.76
CA ILE A 269 -8.36 -2.15 17.21
C ILE A 269 -7.45 -0.96 17.56
N THR A 270 -7.90 -0.09 18.46
CA THR A 270 -7.14 1.09 18.91
C THR A 270 -6.74 0.96 20.38
N PRO A 271 -5.94 1.88 20.97
CA PRO A 271 -5.61 1.82 22.39
C PRO A 271 -6.82 1.76 23.33
N THR A 272 -7.92 2.46 22.99
CA THR A 272 -9.12 2.59 23.85
C THR A 272 -10.33 1.80 23.37
N THR A 273 -10.48 1.47 22.08
CA THR A 273 -11.73 0.86 21.55
C THR A 273 -11.50 -0.15 20.41
N MET A 274 -12.57 -0.58 19.74
CA MET A 274 -12.58 -1.31 18.48
C MET A 274 -13.68 -0.83 17.53
N TYR A 275 -13.37 -0.78 16.24
CA TYR A 275 -14.26 -0.33 15.15
C TYR A 275 -14.47 -1.47 14.15
N PHE A 276 -15.71 -1.88 13.91
CA PHE A 276 -16.07 -2.85 12.86
C PHE A 276 -16.41 -2.12 11.56
N HIS A 277 -15.93 -2.62 10.42
CA HIS A 277 -16.12 -1.98 9.12
C HIS A 277 -17.04 -2.80 8.20
N THR A 278 -17.83 -2.11 7.36
CA THR A 278 -18.60 -2.72 6.27
C THR A 278 -17.69 -3.62 5.41
N PRO A 279 -18.12 -4.83 4.98
CA PRO A 279 -17.24 -5.77 4.31
C PRO A 279 -16.72 -5.24 2.96
N THR A 280 -15.39 -5.22 2.78
CA THR A 280 -14.72 -4.73 1.56
C THR A 280 -14.36 -5.87 0.62
N VAL A 281 -14.45 -5.64 -0.69
CA VAL A 281 -13.98 -6.60 -1.71
C VAL A 281 -12.47 -6.47 -1.87
N GLU A 282 -11.73 -7.55 -1.61
CA GLU A 282 -10.27 -7.62 -1.73
C GLU A 282 -9.86 -8.76 -2.67
N MET A 283 -8.67 -8.66 -3.28
CA MET A 283 -8.09 -9.81 -3.99
C MET A 283 -7.81 -10.97 -3.03
N SER A 284 -8.19 -12.18 -3.46
CA SER A 284 -8.12 -13.39 -2.64
C SER A 284 -6.68 -13.93 -2.47
N ASN A 285 -6.54 -14.79 -1.45
CA ASN A 285 -5.37 -15.63 -1.22
C ASN A 285 -5.79 -17.11 -1.15
N ARG A 286 -4.83 -18.03 -1.02
CA ARG A 286 -5.07 -19.49 -1.02
C ARG A 286 -6.15 -19.92 -0.03
N ILE A 287 -6.11 -19.40 1.19
CA ILE A 287 -7.00 -19.78 2.27
C ILE A 287 -8.41 -19.23 2.03
N LEU A 288 -8.52 -17.95 1.69
CA LEU A 288 -9.81 -17.32 1.40
C LEU A 288 -10.48 -17.90 0.13
N ARG A 289 -9.70 -18.36 -0.86
CA ARG A 289 -10.24 -19.13 -2.01
C ARG A 289 -10.74 -20.50 -1.60
N LYS A 290 -9.92 -21.30 -0.90
CA LYS A 290 -10.27 -22.67 -0.50
C LYS A 290 -11.51 -22.72 0.39
N TYR A 291 -11.70 -21.69 1.22
CA TYR A 291 -12.81 -21.57 2.17
C TYR A 291 -13.74 -20.40 1.83
N SER A 292 -13.96 -20.11 0.55
CA SER A 292 -14.85 -19.02 0.09
C SER A 292 -16.29 -19.14 0.59
N GLN A 293 -16.79 -20.37 0.78
CA GLN A 293 -18.09 -20.66 1.40
C GLN A 293 -18.17 -20.29 2.89
N LEU A 294 -17.02 -20.02 3.52
CA LEU A 294 -16.89 -19.58 4.91
C LEU A 294 -16.42 -18.11 4.99
N ASP A 295 -16.72 -17.28 3.98
CA ASP A 295 -16.48 -15.82 3.94
C ASP A 295 -16.71 -15.13 5.30
N ARG A 296 -17.90 -15.35 5.87
CA ARG A 296 -18.43 -14.84 7.15
C ARG A 296 -17.78 -15.44 8.40
N HIS A 297 -16.77 -16.29 8.24
CA HIS A 297 -15.95 -16.82 9.33
C HIS A 297 -14.54 -16.23 9.36
N PHE A 298 -14.15 -15.41 8.38
CA PHE A 298 -12.86 -14.70 8.39
C PHE A 298 -13.03 -13.20 8.74
N LEU A 299 -12.12 -12.68 9.55
CA LEU A 299 -12.06 -11.26 9.95
C LEU A 299 -10.62 -10.74 9.74
N ARG A 300 -10.45 -9.67 8.96
CA ARG A 300 -9.17 -8.93 8.82
C ARG A 300 -9.06 -7.89 9.93
N VAL A 301 -8.14 -8.06 10.85
CA VAL A 301 -7.95 -7.17 12.00
C VAL A 301 -6.73 -6.29 11.77
N LYS A 302 -6.81 -4.99 12.08
CA LYS A 302 -5.72 -4.01 12.03
C LYS A 302 -5.53 -3.36 13.40
N PHE A 303 -4.30 -3.31 13.93
CA PHE A 303 -3.97 -2.69 15.21
C PHE A 303 -3.35 -1.31 14.96
N ARG A 304 -4.07 -0.27 15.35
CA ARG A 304 -3.80 1.13 14.99
C ARG A 304 -3.76 2.02 16.24
N ASP A 305 -3.31 3.25 16.05
CA ASP A 305 -3.54 4.30 17.04
C ASP A 305 -5.02 4.75 16.96
N GLU A 306 -5.42 5.75 17.74
CA GLU A 306 -6.78 6.31 17.62
C GLU A 306 -7.01 6.97 16.24
N GLN A 307 -8.28 7.24 15.90
CA GLN A 307 -8.67 7.88 14.63
C GLN A 307 -7.84 9.14 14.36
N HIS A 308 -7.42 9.32 13.09
CA HIS A 308 -6.47 10.35 12.63
C HIS A 308 -5.01 10.26 13.15
N PHE A 309 -4.63 9.28 13.99
CA PHE A 309 -3.23 9.10 14.44
C PHE A 309 -2.47 7.94 13.74
N GLY A 310 -3.18 7.04 13.06
CA GLY A 310 -2.60 6.06 12.14
C GLY A 310 -2.00 4.82 12.82
N ARG A 311 -0.67 4.69 12.87
CA ARG A 311 0.02 3.51 13.44
C ARG A 311 0.62 3.89 14.80
N VAL A 312 0.29 3.12 15.85
CA VAL A 312 0.93 3.25 17.18
C VAL A 312 2.44 3.25 17.01
N ARG A 313 3.09 4.28 17.56
CA ARG A 313 4.56 4.42 17.56
C ARG A 313 5.09 4.13 18.94
N ALA A 314 6.07 3.23 19.03
CA ALA A 314 6.65 2.88 20.32
C ALA A 314 7.42 4.05 20.93
N ALA A 315 7.17 4.31 22.22
CA ALA A 315 7.94 5.23 23.03
C ALA A 315 9.26 4.59 23.44
N ASP A 316 10.36 5.35 23.34
CA ASP A 316 11.70 4.86 23.68
C ASP A 316 11.89 4.60 25.19
N ASP A 317 10.94 5.02 26.04
CA ASP A 317 10.92 4.83 27.49
C ASP A 317 9.98 3.71 27.97
N GLY A 318 9.19 3.10 27.07
CA GLY A 318 8.24 2.04 27.41
C GLY A 318 6.96 2.50 28.14
N SER A 319 6.67 3.80 28.21
CA SER A 319 5.43 4.35 28.81
C SER A 319 4.12 3.85 28.16
N ASP A 320 4.23 3.25 26.98
CA ASP A 320 3.18 2.70 26.12
C ASP A 320 2.87 1.20 26.34
N ASP A 321 3.56 0.54 27.27
CA ASP A 321 3.52 -0.92 27.44
C ASP A 321 2.10 -1.47 27.66
N ALA A 322 1.20 -0.67 28.23
CA ALA A 322 -0.21 -1.00 28.44
C ALA A 322 -0.96 -1.23 27.10
N ILE A 323 -0.64 -0.46 26.06
CA ILE A 323 -1.28 -0.54 24.73
C ILE A 323 -0.91 -1.87 24.07
N PHE A 324 0.39 -2.20 24.06
CA PHE A 324 0.88 -3.47 23.53
C PHE A 324 0.39 -4.68 24.34
N LYS A 325 0.22 -4.53 25.66
CA LYS A 325 -0.43 -5.55 26.51
C LYS A 325 -1.91 -5.77 26.12
N ARG A 326 -2.69 -4.70 25.89
CA ARG A 326 -4.08 -4.79 25.37
C ARG A 326 -4.12 -5.52 24.02
N PHE A 327 -3.26 -5.16 23.08
CA PHE A 327 -3.22 -5.82 21.77
C PHE A 327 -2.89 -7.32 21.89
N ASN A 328 -1.97 -7.70 22.79
CA ASN A 328 -1.65 -9.10 23.08
C ASN A 328 -2.83 -9.85 23.73
N GLN A 329 -3.63 -9.18 24.57
CA GLN A 329 -4.86 -9.75 25.13
C GLN A 329 -5.91 -10.04 24.05
N VAL A 330 -6.21 -9.08 23.16
CA VAL A 330 -7.13 -9.28 22.03
C VAL A 330 -6.69 -10.42 21.11
N LEU A 331 -5.38 -10.54 20.84
CA LEU A 331 -4.82 -11.65 20.06
C LEU A 331 -4.93 -13.03 20.72
N LYS A 332 -5.08 -13.09 22.05
CA LYS A 332 -5.21 -14.33 22.83
C LYS A 332 -6.66 -14.71 23.13
N GLN A 333 -7.50 -13.72 23.41
CA GLN A 333 -8.91 -13.91 23.77
C GLN A 333 -9.82 -13.97 22.53
N GLY A 334 -9.39 -13.40 21.40
CA GLY A 334 -10.22 -13.24 20.21
C GLY A 334 -11.10 -11.99 20.26
N ILE A 335 -11.97 -11.86 19.26
CA ILE A 335 -12.92 -10.75 19.11
C ILE A 335 -14.31 -11.35 18.94
N THR A 336 -15.30 -10.90 19.70
CA THR A 336 -16.70 -11.36 19.56
C THR A 336 -17.55 -10.27 18.91
N VAL A 337 -18.22 -10.61 17.80
CA VAL A 337 -19.14 -9.72 17.06
C VAL A 337 -20.29 -10.55 16.50
N GLY A 338 -21.52 -10.03 16.55
CA GLY A 338 -22.70 -10.71 16.01
C GLY A 338 -22.93 -12.13 16.58
N GLY A 339 -22.52 -12.38 17.83
CA GLY A 339 -22.60 -13.71 18.46
C GLY A 339 -21.56 -14.74 17.99
N ARG A 340 -20.51 -14.32 17.27
CA ARG A 340 -19.40 -15.20 16.83
C ARG A 340 -18.06 -14.73 17.41
N THR A 341 -17.28 -15.65 17.98
CA THR A 341 -15.93 -15.37 18.50
C THR A 341 -14.85 -15.77 17.51
N PHE A 342 -14.20 -14.76 16.93
CA PHE A 342 -13.10 -14.88 16.00
C PHE A 342 -11.77 -15.00 16.76
N HIS A 343 -11.02 -16.06 16.51
CA HIS A 343 -9.74 -16.34 17.15
C HIS A 343 -8.57 -16.08 16.20
N PHE A 344 -7.39 -15.71 16.72
CA PHE A 344 -6.22 -15.43 15.89
C PHE A 344 -5.84 -16.63 15.01
N LEU A 345 -5.78 -16.41 13.69
CA LEU A 345 -5.40 -17.41 12.69
C LEU A 345 -3.92 -17.26 12.33
N ALA A 346 -3.56 -16.22 11.58
CA ALA A 346 -2.20 -15.97 11.07
C ALA A 346 -2.07 -14.55 10.49
N TYR A 347 -0.86 -14.16 10.07
CA TYR A 347 -0.60 -12.95 9.26
C TYR A 347 0.40 -13.26 8.15
N GLY A 348 0.27 -12.59 7.00
CA GLY A 348 1.32 -12.54 5.97
C GLY A 348 2.26 -11.36 6.19
N ASN A 349 3.34 -11.28 5.41
CA ASN A 349 4.35 -10.21 5.54
C ASN A 349 3.75 -8.81 5.26
N SER A 350 2.74 -8.69 4.38
CA SER A 350 2.05 -7.41 4.14
C SER A 350 1.24 -6.97 5.36
N GLN A 351 0.47 -7.89 5.95
CA GLN A 351 -0.31 -7.62 7.15
C GLN A 351 0.60 -7.30 8.34
N LEU A 352 1.74 -7.99 8.51
CA LEU A 352 2.73 -7.67 9.54
C LEU A 352 3.24 -6.20 9.47
N ARG A 353 3.50 -5.68 8.27
CA ARG A 353 3.90 -4.27 8.06
C ARG A 353 2.77 -3.26 8.32
N GLU A 354 1.52 -3.68 8.18
CA GLU A 354 0.32 -2.89 8.49
C GLU A 354 -0.11 -2.95 9.97
N ASN A 355 0.60 -3.71 10.82
CA ASN A 355 0.11 -4.17 12.13
C ASN A 355 -1.24 -4.91 12.05
N GLY A 356 -1.47 -5.72 11.02
CA GLY A 356 -2.70 -6.48 10.80
C GLY A 356 -2.52 -8.01 10.85
N ALA A 357 -3.64 -8.72 11.02
CA ALA A 357 -3.71 -10.17 11.03
C ALA A 357 -5.08 -10.69 10.54
N TYR A 358 -5.16 -11.97 10.20
CA TYR A 358 -6.41 -12.69 9.97
C TYR A 358 -6.84 -13.43 11.24
N PHE A 359 -8.13 -13.37 11.53
CA PHE A 359 -8.79 -14.14 12.58
C PHE A 359 -9.89 -15.03 11.94
N PHE A 360 -10.25 -16.11 12.63
CA PHE A 360 -11.27 -17.06 12.16
C PHE A 360 -12.22 -17.49 13.28
N ALA A 361 -13.53 -17.49 13.02
CA ALA A 361 -14.55 -18.02 13.91
C ALA A 361 -14.83 -19.49 13.55
N SER A 362 -14.56 -20.42 14.47
CA SER A 362 -14.69 -21.86 14.24
C SER A 362 -16.10 -22.28 13.78
N THR A 363 -16.17 -23.36 12.99
CA THR A 363 -17.39 -24.15 12.77
C THR A 363 -17.36 -25.40 13.65
N HIS A 364 -18.39 -26.25 13.56
CA HIS A 364 -18.39 -27.59 14.18
C HIS A 364 -17.29 -28.52 13.63
N GLU A 365 -16.82 -28.27 12.40
CA GLU A 365 -15.89 -29.15 11.67
C GLU A 365 -14.47 -28.59 11.54
N LEU A 366 -14.29 -27.28 11.76
CA LEU A 366 -13.08 -26.56 11.38
C LEU A 366 -12.75 -25.45 12.38
N SER A 367 -11.57 -25.52 13.00
CA SER A 367 -11.04 -24.45 13.86
C SER A 367 -9.91 -23.65 13.20
N ALA A 368 -9.54 -22.54 13.82
CA ALA A 368 -8.34 -21.78 13.46
C ALA A 368 -7.04 -22.60 13.65
N GLU A 369 -7.02 -23.67 14.45
CA GLU A 369 -5.89 -24.58 14.53
C GLU A 369 -5.82 -25.51 13.32
N ASP A 370 -6.95 -26.06 12.90
CA ASP A 370 -7.02 -27.04 11.81
C ASP A 370 -6.78 -26.40 10.45
N LEU A 371 -7.22 -25.15 10.27
CA LEU A 371 -6.77 -24.31 9.15
C LEU A 371 -5.24 -24.21 9.10
N ARG A 372 -4.55 -23.99 10.23
CA ARG A 372 -3.08 -23.92 10.28
C ARG A 372 -2.41 -25.27 10.01
N LYS A 373 -2.96 -26.37 10.53
CA LYS A 373 -2.50 -27.75 10.21
C LYS A 373 -2.54 -28.01 8.70
N GLN A 374 -3.56 -27.49 8.00
CA GLN A 374 -3.72 -27.63 6.56
C GLN A 374 -2.88 -26.66 5.71
N MET A 375 -2.13 -25.71 6.31
CA MET A 375 -1.26 -24.79 5.56
C MET A 375 0.08 -25.44 5.15
N GLY A 376 0.57 -26.42 5.92
CA GLY A 376 1.84 -27.12 5.68
C GLY A 376 2.45 -27.71 6.95
N THR A 377 3.60 -28.36 6.80
CA THR A 377 4.35 -28.96 7.92
C THR A 377 5.48 -28.03 8.37
N PHE A 378 5.31 -27.43 9.54
CA PHE A 378 6.24 -26.42 10.08
C PHE A 378 7.08 -26.92 11.28
N SER A 379 7.00 -28.20 11.62
CA SER A 379 7.59 -28.79 12.85
C SER A 379 9.10 -28.61 12.98
N GLN A 380 9.82 -28.58 11.86
CA GLN A 380 11.28 -28.37 11.82
C GLN A 380 11.70 -26.91 12.02
N ILE A 381 10.76 -25.95 12.01
CA ILE A 381 11.07 -24.52 12.14
C ILE A 381 11.04 -24.12 13.61
N LYS A 382 12.22 -23.95 14.22
CA LYS A 382 12.40 -23.55 15.63
C LYS A 382 12.48 -22.04 15.89
N VAL A 383 12.48 -21.22 14.83
CA VAL A 383 12.50 -19.75 14.92
C VAL A 383 11.08 -19.19 14.76
N VAL A 384 10.57 -18.45 15.75
CA VAL A 384 9.18 -17.96 15.78
C VAL A 384 8.85 -17.04 14.60
N ALA A 385 9.74 -16.11 14.27
CA ALA A 385 9.58 -15.19 13.15
C ALA A 385 9.52 -15.95 11.80
N LYS A 386 10.49 -16.84 11.55
CA LYS A 386 10.53 -17.73 10.37
C LYS A 386 9.27 -18.60 10.28
N TYR A 387 8.81 -19.21 11.38
CA TYR A 387 7.59 -20.01 11.44
C TYR A 387 6.37 -19.20 11.03
N ALA A 388 6.18 -18.02 11.63
CA ALA A 388 5.05 -17.15 11.35
C ALA A 388 5.06 -16.64 9.90
N SER A 389 6.23 -16.24 9.37
CA SER A 389 6.36 -15.81 7.97
C SER A 389 6.10 -16.96 6.98
N ARG A 390 6.51 -18.21 7.29
CA ARG A 390 6.19 -19.38 6.46
C ARG A 390 4.71 -19.75 6.50
N LEU A 391 4.07 -19.75 7.67
CA LEU A 391 2.62 -19.88 7.82
C LEU A 391 1.86 -18.80 7.02
N GLY A 392 2.38 -17.56 7.06
CA GLY A 392 1.86 -16.41 6.34
C GLY A 392 1.91 -16.49 4.82
N GLN A 393 2.70 -17.40 4.22
CA GLN A 393 2.80 -17.48 2.75
C GLN A 393 1.47 -17.87 2.08
N ALA A 394 0.61 -18.63 2.77
CA ALA A 394 -0.72 -18.98 2.27
C ALA A 394 -1.70 -17.78 2.20
N PHE A 395 -1.34 -16.65 2.82
CA PHE A 395 -2.07 -15.37 2.76
C PHE A 395 -1.49 -14.40 1.72
N SER A 396 -0.56 -14.84 0.87
CA SER A 396 -0.08 -14.06 -0.27
C SER A 396 -1.24 -13.75 -1.23
N THR A 397 -1.50 -12.46 -1.49
CA THR A 397 -2.39 -12.02 -2.58
C THR A 397 -1.88 -12.60 -3.89
N THR A 398 -2.73 -13.36 -4.57
CA THR A 398 -2.33 -14.24 -5.69
C THR A 398 -3.53 -14.51 -6.58
N ARG A 399 -3.31 -14.79 -7.87
CA ARG A 399 -4.31 -15.44 -8.74
C ARG A 399 -3.96 -16.92 -8.85
N ALA A 400 -4.89 -17.81 -8.55
CA ALA A 400 -4.72 -19.23 -8.90
C ALA A 400 -4.64 -19.36 -10.43
N ALA A 401 -3.81 -20.26 -10.94
CA ALA A 401 -3.63 -20.45 -12.39
C ALA A 401 -3.89 -21.89 -12.84
N TRP A 402 -3.17 -22.87 -12.30
CA TRP A 402 -3.23 -24.26 -12.77
C TRP A 402 -2.94 -25.27 -11.65
N ASN A 403 -3.56 -26.45 -11.69
CA ASN A 403 -3.44 -27.49 -10.65
C ASN A 403 -2.77 -28.79 -11.14
N GLN A 404 -2.38 -28.86 -12.42
CA GLN A 404 -1.86 -30.04 -13.10
C GLN A 404 -0.47 -29.77 -13.72
N VAL A 405 0.42 -29.16 -12.94
CA VAL A 405 1.80 -28.89 -13.37
C VAL A 405 2.71 -29.99 -12.83
N GLU A 406 3.55 -30.56 -13.69
CA GLU A 406 4.58 -31.52 -13.29
C GLU A 406 5.75 -30.76 -12.64
N VAL A 407 6.12 -31.15 -11.42
CA VAL A 407 7.18 -30.52 -10.65
C VAL A 407 8.37 -31.47 -10.60
N VAL A 408 9.51 -31.00 -11.10
CA VAL A 408 10.80 -31.72 -11.05
C VAL A 408 11.75 -30.91 -10.18
N ASP A 409 12.26 -31.46 -9.08
CA ASP A 409 13.28 -30.78 -8.28
C ASP A 409 14.66 -30.86 -8.99
N ILE A 410 15.43 -29.77 -8.96
CA ILE A 410 16.78 -29.64 -9.52
C ILE A 410 17.70 -28.87 -8.56
N ASP A 411 18.98 -29.21 -8.49
CA ASP A 411 19.92 -28.67 -7.48
C ASP A 411 20.16 -27.16 -7.60
N ASP A 412 20.45 -26.48 -6.48
CA ASP A 412 20.88 -25.08 -6.50
C ASP A 412 22.31 -24.89 -7.01
N ILE A 413 22.53 -23.82 -7.78
CA ILE A 413 23.82 -23.45 -8.35
C ILE A 413 24.67 -22.76 -7.26
N ASN A 414 25.32 -23.59 -6.43
CA ASN A 414 26.18 -23.13 -5.34
C ASN A 414 27.64 -23.07 -5.78
N ARG A 415 28.35 -22.00 -5.39
CA ARG A 415 29.79 -21.80 -5.64
C ARG A 415 30.39 -20.88 -4.57
N ASN A 416 31.57 -21.22 -4.06
CA ASN A 416 32.29 -20.45 -3.02
C ASN A 416 31.47 -20.10 -1.75
N GLY A 417 30.41 -20.86 -1.45
CA GLY A 417 29.50 -20.61 -0.32
C GLY A 417 28.27 -19.74 -0.66
N PHE A 418 28.23 -19.16 -1.86
CA PHE A 418 27.11 -18.36 -2.37
C PHE A 418 26.18 -19.21 -3.27
N CYS A 419 24.89 -18.88 -3.28
CA CYS A 419 23.87 -19.54 -4.10
C CYS A 419 23.42 -18.61 -5.23
N PHE A 420 23.91 -18.87 -6.44
CA PHE A 420 23.63 -18.07 -7.64
C PHE A 420 22.20 -18.28 -8.18
N SER A 421 21.40 -19.13 -7.52
CA SER A 421 20.02 -19.46 -7.89
C SER A 421 18.98 -19.36 -6.76
N ASP A 422 19.27 -18.71 -5.62
CA ASP A 422 18.29 -18.67 -4.50
C ASP A 422 16.98 -18.01 -4.96
N GLY A 423 15.93 -18.81 -5.00
CA GLY A 423 14.60 -18.35 -5.35
C GLY A 423 14.20 -18.49 -6.82
N VAL A 424 15.09 -18.88 -7.73
CA VAL A 424 14.77 -19.00 -9.17
C VAL A 424 14.74 -20.45 -9.67
N GLY A 425 13.70 -20.77 -10.45
CA GLY A 425 13.48 -22.04 -11.11
C GLY A 425 12.99 -21.82 -12.56
N LYS A 426 12.58 -22.89 -13.22
CA LYS A 426 12.30 -22.91 -14.67
C LYS A 426 10.90 -23.42 -14.99
N MET A 427 10.39 -23.06 -16.15
CA MET A 427 9.10 -23.52 -16.68
C MET A 427 9.16 -23.70 -18.19
N SER A 428 8.34 -24.62 -18.73
CA SER A 428 8.17 -24.72 -20.18
C SER A 428 7.46 -23.49 -20.75
N LEU A 429 7.74 -23.19 -22.02
CA LEU A 429 6.99 -22.17 -22.79
C LEU A 429 5.48 -22.48 -22.85
N PHE A 430 5.09 -23.75 -22.79
CA PHE A 430 3.69 -24.16 -22.74
C PHE A 430 3.01 -23.70 -21.44
N VAL A 431 3.65 -23.94 -20.28
CA VAL A 431 3.15 -23.47 -18.97
C VAL A 431 3.03 -21.96 -18.94
N ALA A 432 4.05 -21.22 -19.41
CA ALA A 432 4.03 -19.76 -19.49
C ALA A 432 2.85 -19.22 -20.33
N ARG A 433 2.57 -19.82 -21.49
CA ARG A 433 1.47 -19.41 -22.37
C ARG A 433 0.09 -19.73 -21.81
N MET A 434 -0.09 -20.90 -21.19
CA MET A 434 -1.36 -21.26 -20.53
C MET A 434 -1.66 -20.34 -19.33
N ILE A 435 -0.63 -19.98 -18.56
CA ILE A 435 -0.77 -19.00 -17.48
C ILE A 435 -1.10 -17.62 -18.06
N ALA A 436 -0.43 -17.17 -19.12
CA ALA A 436 -0.71 -15.88 -19.74
C ALA A 436 -2.18 -15.78 -20.22
N GLU A 437 -2.68 -16.82 -20.90
CA GLU A 437 -4.08 -16.90 -21.36
C GLU A 437 -5.07 -16.87 -20.18
N HIS A 438 -4.87 -17.68 -19.14
CA HIS A 438 -5.69 -17.67 -17.93
C HIS A 438 -5.66 -16.31 -17.21
N LEU A 439 -4.50 -15.64 -17.20
CA LEU A 439 -4.34 -14.32 -16.59
C LEU A 439 -4.90 -13.17 -17.44
N LYS A 440 -5.26 -13.41 -18.71
CA LYS A 440 -5.59 -12.39 -19.73
C LYS A 440 -4.42 -11.46 -20.08
N LEU A 441 -3.21 -12.03 -20.12
CA LEU A 441 -1.98 -11.42 -20.62
C LEU A 441 -1.73 -11.87 -22.08
N PRO A 442 -0.84 -11.21 -22.84
CA PRO A 442 -0.43 -11.68 -24.17
C PRO A 442 0.11 -13.12 -24.11
N SER A 443 -0.46 -14.02 -24.91
CA SER A 443 -0.17 -15.47 -24.88
C SER A 443 0.48 -16.01 -26.16
N SER A 444 0.89 -15.14 -27.08
CA SER A 444 1.73 -15.52 -28.22
C SER A 444 3.14 -15.93 -27.74
N PRO A 445 3.85 -16.83 -28.44
CA PRO A 445 5.22 -17.22 -28.08
C PRO A 445 6.20 -16.05 -27.99
N GLU A 446 5.96 -14.96 -28.71
CA GLU A 446 6.83 -13.79 -28.78
C GLU A 446 6.58 -12.75 -27.68
N HIS A 447 5.41 -12.78 -27.03
CA HIS A 447 4.95 -11.76 -26.07
C HIS A 447 4.50 -12.32 -24.71
N CYS A 448 4.50 -13.65 -24.53
CA CYS A 448 4.22 -14.24 -23.21
C CYS A 448 5.32 -13.88 -22.19
N PRO A 449 4.99 -13.71 -20.89
CA PRO A 449 5.97 -13.29 -19.90
C PRO A 449 7.11 -14.31 -19.74
N SER A 450 8.36 -13.85 -19.92
CA SER A 450 9.55 -14.70 -19.77
C SER A 450 9.79 -15.17 -18.33
N ALA A 451 9.22 -14.49 -17.33
CA ALA A 451 9.28 -14.92 -15.92
C ALA A 451 8.00 -14.58 -15.15
N LEU A 452 7.71 -15.36 -14.10
CA LEU A 452 6.55 -15.22 -13.22
C LEU A 452 6.96 -15.41 -11.76
N GLN A 453 6.50 -14.55 -10.86
CA GLN A 453 6.61 -14.79 -9.42
C GLN A 453 5.44 -15.64 -8.92
N PHE A 454 5.72 -16.73 -8.21
CA PHE A 454 4.73 -17.77 -7.91
C PHE A 454 4.74 -18.23 -6.44
N ARG A 455 3.70 -18.99 -6.08
CA ARG A 455 3.62 -19.86 -4.91
C ARG A 455 3.09 -21.22 -5.38
N LEU A 456 3.63 -22.31 -4.84
CA LEU A 456 3.10 -23.66 -5.02
C LEU A 456 3.35 -24.44 -3.73
N GLY A 457 2.31 -24.78 -2.97
CA GLY A 457 2.48 -25.38 -1.65
C GLY A 457 3.34 -24.49 -0.74
N GLY A 458 4.48 -25.00 -0.25
CA GLY A 458 5.48 -24.21 0.48
C GLY A 458 6.60 -23.62 -0.38
N TYR A 459 6.64 -23.89 -1.69
CA TYR A 459 7.57 -23.27 -2.62
C TYR A 459 7.21 -21.79 -2.84
N LYS A 460 8.23 -20.93 -2.85
CA LYS A 460 8.17 -19.50 -3.18
C LYS A 460 9.36 -19.15 -4.08
N GLY A 461 9.11 -18.42 -5.15
CA GLY A 461 10.18 -17.85 -5.96
C GLY A 461 9.72 -17.24 -7.29
N ILE A 462 10.66 -17.17 -8.23
CA ILE A 462 10.47 -16.91 -9.66
C ILE A 462 10.54 -18.24 -10.45
N ILE A 463 9.72 -18.39 -11.48
CA ILE A 463 9.92 -19.38 -12.56
C ILE A 463 10.14 -18.64 -13.89
N VAL A 464 11.10 -19.11 -14.67
CA VAL A 464 11.57 -18.49 -15.94
C VAL A 464 11.36 -19.44 -17.11
N VAL A 465 10.99 -18.93 -18.28
CA VAL A 465 10.87 -19.75 -19.51
C VAL A 465 12.23 -20.35 -19.88
N ASP A 466 12.30 -21.68 -19.96
CA ASP A 466 13.42 -22.40 -20.56
C ASP A 466 12.97 -22.99 -21.90
N LYS A 467 13.65 -22.61 -22.98
CA LYS A 467 13.39 -23.06 -24.36
C LYS A 467 13.60 -24.58 -24.57
N HIS A 468 14.32 -25.25 -23.66
CA HIS A 468 14.56 -26.69 -23.71
C HIS A 468 13.48 -27.51 -22.97
N LEU A 469 12.63 -26.87 -22.17
CA LEU A 469 11.54 -27.54 -21.46
C LEU A 469 10.27 -27.64 -22.31
N THR A 470 9.71 -28.84 -22.40
CA THR A 470 8.46 -29.15 -23.11
C THR A 470 7.39 -29.70 -22.15
N GLY A 471 6.16 -29.91 -22.62
CA GLY A 471 5.07 -30.42 -21.78
C GLY A 471 4.63 -29.45 -20.66
N GLN A 472 4.00 -29.97 -19.61
CA GLN A 472 3.46 -29.19 -18.49
C GLN A 472 4.43 -29.10 -17.30
N VAL A 473 5.74 -28.99 -17.59
CA VAL A 473 6.82 -29.09 -16.60
C VAL A 473 7.22 -27.73 -16.03
N ILE A 474 7.44 -27.68 -14.72
CA ILE A 474 8.30 -26.71 -14.03
C ILE A 474 9.42 -27.43 -13.29
N GLN A 475 10.60 -26.80 -13.25
CA GLN A 475 11.74 -27.30 -12.48
C GLN A 475 12.05 -26.34 -11.33
N LEU A 476 12.02 -26.84 -10.09
CA LEU A 476 12.14 -26.02 -8.88
C LEU A 476 13.39 -26.39 -8.08
N ARG A 477 13.92 -25.45 -7.29
CA ARG A 477 15.18 -25.63 -6.53
C ARG A 477 14.96 -25.78 -5.02
N PRO A 478 15.85 -26.45 -4.26
CA PRO A 478 15.80 -26.53 -2.80
C PRO A 478 15.64 -25.17 -2.11
N SER A 479 16.32 -24.15 -2.61
CA SER A 479 16.22 -22.76 -2.18
C SER A 479 14.79 -22.24 -2.24
N GLN A 480 14.00 -22.62 -3.26
CA GLN A 480 12.60 -22.24 -3.40
C GLN A 480 11.67 -23.00 -2.44
N ASN A 481 12.01 -24.22 -2.03
CA ASN A 481 11.20 -25.05 -1.13
C ASN A 481 11.31 -24.57 0.32
N LYS A 482 10.47 -23.61 0.70
CA LYS A 482 10.57 -22.97 2.02
C LYS A 482 9.88 -23.76 3.16
N PHE A 483 9.08 -24.82 2.87
CA PHE A 483 8.56 -25.84 3.81
C PHE A 483 7.73 -26.96 3.09
N PRO A 484 7.60 -28.19 3.62
CA PRO A 484 6.76 -29.24 3.02
C PRO A 484 5.25 -28.94 3.11
N ALA A 485 4.51 -29.13 2.01
CA ALA A 485 3.05 -28.98 1.97
C ALA A 485 2.39 -29.90 0.92
N SER A 486 1.17 -30.33 1.18
CA SER A 486 0.38 -31.20 0.28
C SER A 486 -0.34 -30.47 -0.86
N HIS A 487 -0.40 -29.13 -0.82
CA HIS A 487 -1.11 -28.33 -1.81
C HIS A 487 -0.29 -28.14 -3.10
N ARG A 488 -0.80 -28.67 -4.22
CA ARG A 488 -0.15 -28.66 -5.55
C ARG A 488 -0.64 -27.58 -6.52
N GLY A 489 -1.47 -26.63 -6.07
CA GLY A 489 -1.94 -25.54 -6.93
C GLY A 489 -0.84 -24.51 -7.20
N LEU A 490 -0.66 -24.14 -8.46
CA LEU A 490 0.21 -23.04 -8.88
C LEU A 490 -0.56 -21.72 -8.82
N GLU A 491 0.00 -20.77 -8.07
CA GLU A 491 -0.59 -19.47 -7.78
C GLU A 491 0.40 -18.36 -8.16
N ILE A 492 -0.03 -17.38 -8.94
CA ILE A 492 0.83 -16.32 -9.48
C ILE A 492 0.63 -15.03 -8.69
N CYS A 493 1.75 -14.41 -8.28
CA CYS A 493 1.80 -13.10 -7.66
C CYS A 493 1.86 -11.99 -8.71
N ARG A 494 2.82 -12.07 -9.64
CA ARG A 494 3.04 -11.11 -10.74
C ARG A 494 3.81 -11.73 -11.90
N SER A 495 3.77 -11.08 -13.06
CA SER A 495 4.52 -11.41 -14.27
C SER A 495 5.62 -10.39 -14.56
N ALA A 496 6.69 -10.82 -15.24
CA ALA A 496 7.68 -9.90 -15.82
C ALA A 496 7.02 -8.97 -16.86
N GLN A 497 7.31 -7.68 -16.77
CA GLN A 497 6.83 -6.61 -17.64
C GLN A 497 7.82 -5.44 -17.56
N TYR A 498 7.90 -4.60 -18.61
CA TYR A 498 8.70 -3.37 -18.52
C TYR A 498 8.15 -2.45 -17.42
N SER A 499 9.05 -1.83 -16.66
CA SER A 499 8.73 -0.81 -15.66
C SER A 499 9.79 0.27 -15.70
N ALA A 500 9.41 1.52 -15.96
CA ALA A 500 10.35 2.61 -16.12
C ALA A 500 11.10 2.94 -14.82
N THR A 501 12.40 3.20 -14.94
CA THR A 501 13.23 3.57 -13.79
C THR A 501 12.88 4.95 -13.25
N PHE A 502 12.77 5.03 -11.93
CA PHE A 502 12.79 6.29 -11.20
C PHE A 502 13.90 6.25 -10.14
N LEU A 503 14.70 7.31 -10.07
CA LEU A 503 15.54 7.57 -8.91
C LEU A 503 14.68 7.87 -7.68
N ASN A 504 15.30 7.79 -6.51
CA ASN A 504 14.72 8.21 -5.24
C ASN A 504 15.83 8.80 -4.35
N GLN A 505 15.43 9.51 -3.29
CA GLN A 505 16.36 10.18 -2.36
C GLN A 505 17.52 9.31 -1.84
N GLN A 506 17.34 7.99 -1.67
CA GLN A 506 18.38 7.11 -1.14
C GLN A 506 19.40 6.76 -2.23
N ILE A 507 18.92 6.40 -3.43
CA ILE A 507 19.79 6.18 -4.59
C ILE A 507 20.53 7.47 -4.98
N ILE A 508 19.87 8.63 -5.00
CA ILE A 508 20.49 9.92 -5.35
C ILE A 508 21.66 10.27 -4.42
N LEU A 509 21.51 10.05 -3.11
CA LEU A 509 22.60 10.24 -2.14
C LEU A 509 23.78 9.30 -2.41
N LEU A 510 23.52 8.07 -2.87
CA LEU A 510 24.57 7.11 -3.22
C LEU A 510 25.26 7.47 -4.54
N LEU A 511 24.52 7.87 -5.58
CA LEU A 511 25.09 8.30 -6.87
C LEU A 511 26.05 9.49 -6.68
N SER A 512 25.61 10.54 -5.99
CA SER A 512 26.44 11.70 -5.65
C SER A 512 27.68 11.30 -4.83
N CYS A 513 27.53 10.42 -3.84
CA CYS A 513 28.62 9.91 -2.99
C CYS A 513 29.62 8.99 -3.72
N LEU A 514 29.19 8.32 -4.80
CA LEU A 514 30.02 7.53 -5.72
C LEU A 514 30.51 8.37 -6.93
N GLY A 515 30.31 9.69 -6.90
CA GLY A 515 30.86 10.62 -7.88
C GLY A 515 30.15 10.62 -9.23
N VAL A 516 28.83 10.40 -9.28
CA VAL A 516 27.99 10.97 -10.34
C VAL A 516 27.89 12.49 -10.11
N PRO A 517 28.07 13.35 -11.13
CA PRO A 517 27.92 14.80 -10.96
C PRO A 517 26.51 15.20 -10.52
N ASP A 518 26.39 15.96 -9.43
CA ASP A 518 25.11 16.51 -8.94
C ASP A 518 24.31 17.21 -10.06
N GLU A 519 24.99 18.00 -10.91
CA GLU A 519 24.39 18.73 -12.03
C GLU A 519 23.76 17.82 -13.09
N ALA A 520 24.25 16.59 -13.30
CA ALA A 520 23.63 15.64 -14.23
C ALA A 520 22.29 15.12 -13.68
N ILE A 521 22.21 14.86 -12.37
CA ILE A 521 20.97 14.47 -11.68
C ILE A 521 19.98 15.65 -11.67
N VAL A 522 20.48 16.88 -11.49
CA VAL A 522 19.67 18.10 -11.59
C VAL A 522 19.18 18.33 -13.03
N GLU A 523 19.98 18.13 -14.07
CA GLU A 523 19.52 18.31 -15.45
C GLU A 523 18.45 17.29 -15.84
N ARG A 524 18.58 16.01 -15.44
CA ARG A 524 17.50 15.01 -15.57
C ARG A 524 16.20 15.45 -14.87
N GLN A 525 16.29 16.17 -13.75
CA GLN A 525 15.13 16.80 -13.12
C GLN A 525 14.56 17.94 -13.97
N ARG A 526 15.41 18.84 -14.51
CA ARG A 526 14.96 19.95 -15.38
C ARG A 526 14.32 19.44 -16.67
N GLU A 527 14.90 18.43 -17.31
CA GLU A 527 14.34 17.74 -18.47
C GLU A 527 12.93 17.19 -18.17
N MET A 528 12.78 16.46 -17.06
CA MET A 528 11.48 15.93 -16.64
C MET A 528 10.43 17.02 -16.42
N ILE A 529 10.82 18.19 -15.87
CA ILE A 529 9.92 19.35 -15.70
C ILE A 529 9.51 19.94 -17.06
N ARG A 530 10.47 20.14 -17.98
CA ARG A 530 10.19 20.64 -19.34
C ARG A 530 9.20 19.71 -20.06
N ASP A 531 9.50 18.41 -20.08
CA ASP A 531 8.68 17.37 -20.70
C ASP A 531 7.25 17.34 -20.12
N LEU A 532 7.09 17.45 -18.80
CA LEU A 532 5.80 17.52 -18.13
C LEU A 532 5.00 18.78 -18.51
N HIS A 533 5.64 19.94 -18.68
CA HIS A 533 4.97 21.14 -19.18
C HIS A 533 4.61 21.04 -20.67
N THR A 534 5.50 20.51 -21.51
CA THR A 534 5.23 20.25 -22.94
C THR A 534 4.06 19.27 -23.13
N ALA A 535 3.92 18.28 -22.24
CA ALA A 535 2.78 17.36 -22.23
C ALA A 535 1.41 18.02 -21.95
N MET A 536 1.35 19.29 -21.57
CA MET A 536 0.07 20.02 -21.45
C MET A 536 -0.46 20.53 -22.80
N SER A 537 0.36 20.54 -23.86
CA SER A 537 0.00 21.05 -25.19
C SER A 537 0.38 20.13 -26.36
N ASP A 538 1.34 19.23 -26.19
CA ASP A 538 1.76 18.24 -27.20
C ASP A 538 1.14 16.84 -26.92
N GLU A 539 0.26 16.39 -27.81
CA GLU A 539 -0.42 15.09 -27.73
C GLU A 539 0.55 13.89 -27.75
N GLN A 540 1.67 13.99 -28.48
CA GLN A 540 2.66 12.91 -28.59
C GLN A 540 3.52 12.83 -27.32
N MET A 541 3.95 13.98 -26.78
CA MET A 541 4.66 14.05 -25.51
C MET A 541 3.81 13.50 -24.37
N ALA A 542 2.54 13.91 -24.29
CA ALA A 542 1.61 13.43 -23.29
C ALA A 542 1.44 11.91 -23.34
N VAL A 543 1.14 11.34 -24.51
CA VAL A 543 1.02 9.88 -24.71
C VAL A 543 2.34 9.16 -24.34
N ARG A 544 3.50 9.72 -24.72
CA ARG A 544 4.83 9.17 -24.42
C ARG A 544 5.09 9.05 -22.92
N LEU A 545 4.85 10.12 -22.15
CA LEU A 545 5.10 10.14 -20.71
C LEU A 545 4.11 9.30 -19.91
N LEU A 546 2.82 9.38 -20.27
CA LEU A 546 1.74 8.59 -19.65
C LEU A 546 2.00 7.08 -19.79
N LEU A 547 2.31 6.61 -21.00
CA LEU A 547 2.53 5.18 -21.25
C LEU A 547 3.91 4.68 -20.79
N LYS A 548 4.92 5.56 -20.67
CA LYS A 548 6.17 5.19 -19.97
C LYS A 548 5.96 5.00 -18.47
N SER A 549 4.91 5.59 -17.89
CA SER A 549 4.62 5.61 -16.45
C SER A 549 3.25 5.00 -16.14
N VAL A 550 3.03 3.72 -16.46
CA VAL A 550 1.78 3.00 -16.13
C VAL A 550 1.60 2.93 -14.61
N ASP A 551 0.50 3.50 -14.12
CA ASP A 551 0.11 3.45 -12.70
C ASP A 551 -0.67 2.16 -12.37
N GLN A 552 -0.90 1.92 -11.07
CA GLN A 552 -1.55 0.70 -10.57
C GLN A 552 -3.02 0.55 -11.00
N ASN A 553 -3.74 1.66 -11.21
CA ASN A 553 -5.13 1.69 -11.66
C ASN A 553 -5.26 1.74 -13.20
N ARG A 554 -4.13 1.90 -13.91
CA ARG A 554 -4.04 2.11 -15.38
C ARG A 554 -4.76 3.38 -15.85
N THR A 555 -4.81 4.39 -15.00
CA THR A 555 -5.30 5.73 -15.32
C THR A 555 -4.47 6.39 -16.43
N THR A 556 -3.15 6.23 -16.44
CA THR A 556 -2.30 6.80 -17.49
C THR A 556 -2.50 6.12 -18.84
N GLU A 557 -2.75 4.79 -18.88
CA GLU A 557 -3.24 4.09 -20.09
C GLU A 557 -4.61 4.64 -20.54
N ALA A 558 -5.49 4.99 -19.59
CA ALA A 558 -6.81 5.56 -19.88
C ALA A 558 -6.71 6.97 -20.48
N LEU A 559 -5.88 7.85 -19.93
CA LEU A 559 -5.65 9.21 -20.43
C LEU A 559 -4.95 9.19 -21.79
N ALA A 560 -3.97 8.30 -22.02
CA ALA A 560 -3.34 8.13 -23.33
C ALA A 560 -4.35 7.71 -24.41
N SER A 561 -5.28 6.81 -24.09
CA SER A 561 -6.41 6.46 -24.96
C SER A 561 -7.33 7.66 -25.23
N MET A 562 -7.61 8.51 -24.24
CA MET A 562 -8.45 9.71 -24.41
C MET A 562 -7.79 10.77 -25.30
N ILE A 563 -6.46 10.88 -25.30
CA ILE A 563 -5.71 11.70 -26.25
C ILE A 563 -5.87 11.15 -27.68
N GLN A 564 -5.76 9.82 -27.86
CA GLN A 564 -5.96 9.16 -29.16
C GLN A 564 -7.40 9.32 -29.70
N ASP A 565 -8.41 9.41 -28.84
CA ASP A 565 -9.80 9.74 -29.20
C ASP A 565 -10.01 11.25 -29.50
N GLY A 566 -9.00 12.09 -29.29
CA GLY A 566 -8.96 13.51 -29.65
C GLY A 566 -9.41 14.49 -28.56
N PHE A 567 -9.59 14.04 -27.31
CA PHE A 567 -10.12 14.89 -26.23
C PHE A 567 -9.17 16.01 -25.80
N MET A 568 -7.85 15.85 -26.02
CA MET A 568 -6.86 16.91 -25.81
C MET A 568 -7.01 18.04 -26.85
N ARG A 569 -7.21 17.69 -28.12
CA ARG A 569 -7.36 18.65 -29.24
C ARG A 569 -8.55 19.59 -29.12
N VAL A 570 -9.66 19.09 -28.58
CA VAL A 570 -10.87 19.89 -28.30
C VAL A 570 -10.82 20.60 -26.94
N GLN A 571 -9.76 20.36 -26.15
CA GLN A 571 -9.62 20.78 -24.76
C GLN A 571 -10.86 20.41 -23.92
N GLU A 572 -11.17 19.11 -23.84
CA GLU A 572 -12.34 18.64 -23.09
C GLU A 572 -12.14 18.87 -21.57
N PRO A 573 -13.09 19.50 -20.85
CA PRO A 573 -12.88 20.00 -19.49
C PRO A 573 -12.55 18.91 -18.45
N PHE A 574 -13.18 17.73 -18.50
CA PHE A 574 -12.87 16.64 -17.59
C PHE A 574 -11.49 16.03 -17.90
N PHE A 575 -11.19 15.78 -19.17
CA PHE A 575 -9.89 15.27 -19.60
C PHE A 575 -8.75 16.24 -19.22
N MET A 576 -8.91 17.53 -19.53
CA MET A 576 -7.91 18.55 -19.22
C MET A 576 -7.73 18.74 -17.70
N SER A 577 -8.79 18.60 -16.90
CA SER A 577 -8.68 18.57 -15.44
C SER A 577 -7.85 17.37 -14.95
N CYS A 578 -8.09 16.17 -15.49
CA CYS A 578 -7.29 14.99 -15.15
C CYS A 578 -5.82 15.13 -15.59
N LEU A 579 -5.56 15.77 -16.72
CA LEU A 579 -4.20 16.02 -17.23
C LEU A 579 -3.45 17.07 -16.38
N ARG A 580 -4.13 18.15 -15.96
CA ARG A 580 -3.60 19.14 -15.00
C ARG A 580 -3.32 18.53 -13.63
N LEU A 581 -4.22 17.67 -13.14
CA LEU A 581 -4.00 16.93 -11.89
C LEU A 581 -2.78 16.02 -11.98
N TRP A 582 -2.62 15.30 -13.10
CA TRP A 582 -1.45 14.45 -13.35
C TRP A 582 -0.13 15.25 -13.35
N LEU A 583 -0.12 16.48 -13.89
CA LEU A 583 1.00 17.42 -13.77
C LEU A 583 1.27 17.78 -12.30
N SER A 584 0.27 18.33 -11.59
CA SER A 584 0.38 18.74 -10.18
C SER A 584 0.89 17.61 -9.28
N TRP A 585 0.34 16.40 -9.47
CA TRP A 585 0.75 15.19 -8.75
C TRP A 585 2.18 14.77 -9.10
N SER A 586 2.56 14.76 -10.38
CA SER A 586 3.92 14.41 -10.81
C SER A 586 4.96 15.38 -10.22
N VAL A 587 4.63 16.67 -10.21
CA VAL A 587 5.48 17.73 -9.62
C VAL A 587 5.55 17.62 -8.09
N LYS A 588 4.44 17.32 -7.39
CA LYS A 588 4.47 17.01 -5.94
C LYS A 588 5.44 15.86 -5.65
N TRP A 589 5.35 14.75 -6.40
CA TRP A 589 6.23 13.59 -6.21
C TRP A 589 7.69 13.89 -6.54
N LEU A 590 7.96 14.77 -7.52
CA LEU A 590 9.30 15.25 -7.83
C LEU A 590 9.88 16.08 -6.68
N LYS A 591 9.09 17.01 -6.11
CA LYS A 591 9.52 17.87 -4.98
C LYS A 591 9.69 17.11 -3.67
N GLU A 592 8.71 16.29 -3.27
CA GLU A 592 8.71 15.64 -1.95
C GLU A 592 9.58 14.36 -1.89
N LYS A 593 9.67 13.60 -2.98
CA LYS A 593 10.30 12.27 -3.00
C LYS A 593 11.55 12.18 -3.89
N ALA A 594 11.89 13.25 -4.62
CA ALA A 594 12.93 13.27 -5.67
C ALA A 594 12.76 12.14 -6.70
N ARG A 595 11.51 11.90 -7.13
CA ARG A 595 11.14 10.82 -8.06
C ARG A 595 11.45 11.20 -9.51
N ILE A 596 12.74 11.29 -9.84
CA ILE A 596 13.25 11.64 -11.18
C ILE A 596 13.17 10.41 -12.09
N LEU A 597 12.53 10.54 -13.26
CA LEU A 597 12.52 9.54 -14.32
C LEU A 597 13.90 9.46 -15.00
N ILE A 598 14.48 8.28 -15.13
CA ILE A 598 15.64 8.06 -16.01
C ILE A 598 15.15 7.36 -17.27
N PRO A 599 15.27 7.99 -18.47
CA PRO A 599 14.79 7.38 -19.70
C PRO A 599 15.44 6.04 -20.02
N ASP A 600 16.75 5.93 -19.75
CA ASP A 600 17.61 4.81 -20.07
C ASP A 600 17.85 3.92 -18.83
N GLY A 601 16.74 3.35 -18.37
CA GLY A 601 16.72 2.35 -17.30
C GLY A 601 15.40 1.58 -17.22
N ALA A 602 15.42 0.48 -16.48
CA ALA A 602 14.23 -0.28 -16.10
C ALA A 602 14.34 -0.88 -14.69
N PHE A 603 13.20 -1.05 -14.01
CA PHE A 603 13.06 -2.02 -12.92
C PHE A 603 12.73 -3.39 -13.51
N LEU A 604 13.55 -4.39 -13.20
CA LEU A 604 13.50 -5.73 -13.80
C LEU A 604 13.52 -6.83 -12.74
N LEU A 605 12.80 -7.93 -12.99
CA LEU A 605 12.93 -9.15 -12.19
C LEU A 605 14.28 -9.80 -12.47
N GLY A 606 14.96 -10.26 -11.42
CA GLY A 606 16.20 -11.02 -11.52
C GLY A 606 15.96 -12.48 -11.94
N CYS A 607 16.90 -13.04 -12.71
CA CYS A 607 17.00 -14.46 -13.01
C CYS A 607 18.47 -14.87 -13.23
N VAL A 608 18.75 -16.18 -13.29
CA VAL A 608 20.10 -16.73 -13.46
C VAL A 608 20.33 -17.19 -14.90
N ASP A 609 21.54 -16.98 -15.42
CA ASP A 609 21.98 -17.55 -16.69
C ASP A 609 22.19 -19.07 -16.56
N GLU A 610 21.22 -19.85 -17.00
CA GLU A 610 21.35 -21.32 -17.05
C GLU A 610 22.44 -21.80 -18.02
N THR A 611 22.78 -21.00 -19.05
CA THR A 611 23.73 -21.39 -20.12
C THR A 611 25.18 -21.39 -19.65
N GLY A 612 25.55 -20.50 -18.72
CA GLY A 612 26.93 -20.34 -18.25
C GLY A 612 27.82 -19.52 -19.19
N ILE A 613 27.24 -18.79 -20.15
CA ILE A 613 27.95 -17.89 -21.06
C ILE A 613 28.38 -16.60 -20.33
N LEU A 614 27.59 -16.13 -19.36
CA LEU A 614 27.86 -14.87 -18.67
C LEU A 614 29.00 -14.98 -17.64
N GLN A 615 29.98 -14.10 -17.78
CA GLN A 615 31.13 -13.94 -16.88
C GLN A 615 30.71 -13.34 -15.53
N GLY A 616 31.12 -14.00 -14.45
CA GLY A 616 30.83 -13.61 -13.07
C GLY A 616 31.62 -12.42 -12.54
N HIS A 617 31.35 -12.09 -11.27
CA HIS A 617 32.22 -11.23 -10.48
C HIS A 617 33.50 -11.99 -10.09
N VAL A 618 34.60 -11.24 -9.92
CA VAL A 618 35.87 -11.72 -9.40
C VAL A 618 36.47 -10.61 -8.52
N GLU A 619 36.79 -10.91 -7.27
CA GLU A 619 37.21 -9.93 -6.26
C GLU A 619 38.60 -9.33 -6.55
N GLU A 620 39.53 -10.11 -7.12
CA GLU A 620 40.83 -9.62 -7.60
C GLU A 620 40.73 -8.61 -8.76
N ALA A 621 39.54 -8.49 -9.37
CA ALA A 621 39.34 -7.81 -10.63
C ALA A 621 38.73 -6.41 -10.42
N ASN A 622 39.61 -5.39 -10.31
CA ASN A 622 39.66 -4.24 -11.23
C ASN A 622 40.15 -2.90 -10.60
N PRO A 623 41.41 -2.78 -10.14
CA PRO A 623 41.95 -1.51 -9.62
C PRO A 623 42.08 -0.37 -10.66
N GLU A 624 41.92 -0.66 -11.96
CA GLU A 624 42.16 0.29 -13.08
C GLU A 624 40.91 0.59 -13.93
N LYS A 625 39.70 0.22 -13.47
CA LYS A 625 38.42 0.41 -14.19
C LYS A 625 38.38 -0.18 -15.63
N LYS A 626 39.15 -1.23 -15.89
CA LYS A 626 39.12 -2.02 -17.14
C LYS A 626 37.75 -2.67 -17.32
N GLN A 627 36.98 -2.25 -18.33
CA GLN A 627 35.64 -2.79 -18.60
C GLN A 627 35.62 -4.32 -18.81
N SER A 628 36.68 -4.89 -19.39
CA SER A 628 36.83 -6.34 -19.60
C SER A 628 36.85 -7.19 -18.32
N LEU A 629 37.09 -6.56 -17.16
CA LEU A 629 37.09 -7.21 -15.85
C LEU A 629 35.74 -7.13 -15.13
N LEU A 630 34.75 -6.41 -15.68
CA LEU A 630 33.43 -6.33 -15.09
C LEU A 630 32.65 -7.66 -15.24
N PRO A 631 31.78 -8.00 -14.27
CA PRO A 631 30.81 -9.07 -14.48
C PRO A 631 29.84 -8.70 -15.61
N LYS A 632 29.32 -9.72 -16.30
CA LYS A 632 28.49 -9.56 -17.49
C LYS A 632 27.05 -9.98 -17.23
N ILE A 633 26.11 -9.19 -17.75
CA ILE A 633 24.67 -9.44 -17.69
C ILE A 633 24.08 -9.57 -19.10
N PHE A 634 22.89 -10.17 -19.21
CA PHE A 634 22.02 -9.97 -20.36
C PHE A 634 20.75 -9.23 -19.94
N VAL A 635 20.37 -8.21 -20.69
CA VAL A 635 19.13 -7.44 -20.51
C VAL A 635 18.51 -7.19 -21.86
N GLN A 636 17.24 -7.56 -21.99
CA GLN A 636 16.41 -7.22 -23.15
C GLN A 636 15.06 -6.68 -22.66
N THR A 637 14.73 -5.47 -23.06
CA THR A 637 13.44 -4.82 -22.78
C THR A 637 12.47 -5.03 -23.94
N SER A 638 11.17 -4.91 -23.68
CA SER A 638 10.15 -4.84 -24.72
C SER A 638 9.22 -3.66 -24.53
N THR A 639 9.07 -2.83 -25.56
CA THR A 639 8.18 -1.67 -25.58
C THR A 639 7.04 -1.92 -26.55
N THR A 640 5.79 -1.76 -26.11
CA THR A 640 4.61 -1.80 -26.99
C THR A 640 4.40 -0.45 -27.67
N ASP A 641 4.31 -0.45 -29.00
CA ASP A 641 3.96 0.74 -29.78
C ASP A 641 2.55 1.25 -29.40
N PRO A 642 2.40 2.50 -28.90
CA PRO A 642 1.10 3.09 -28.55
C PRO A 642 0.10 3.15 -29.71
N SER A 643 0.58 3.22 -30.95
CA SER A 643 -0.24 3.26 -32.16
C SER A 643 -0.59 1.87 -32.69
N ASN A 644 0.18 0.84 -32.31
CA ASN A 644 -0.09 -0.55 -32.65
C ASN A 644 0.32 -1.52 -31.52
N PRO A 645 -0.56 -1.76 -30.53
CA PRO A 645 -0.28 -2.66 -29.41
C PRO A 645 0.02 -4.13 -29.79
N SER A 646 -0.22 -4.55 -31.04
CA SER A 646 0.17 -5.89 -31.52
C SER A 646 1.62 -5.95 -32.03
N LYS A 647 2.37 -4.85 -31.95
CA LYS A 647 3.75 -4.74 -32.44
C LYS A 647 4.68 -4.26 -31.32
N ALA A 648 5.01 -5.16 -30.41
CA ALA A 648 6.04 -4.91 -29.41
C ALA A 648 7.44 -4.93 -30.06
N THR A 649 8.21 -3.86 -29.90
CA THR A 649 9.63 -3.83 -30.24
C THR A 649 10.46 -4.35 -29.07
N THR A 650 11.52 -5.10 -29.36
CA THR A 650 12.50 -5.56 -28.36
C THR A 650 13.84 -4.88 -28.57
N GLN A 651 14.48 -4.49 -27.48
CA GLN A 651 15.81 -3.88 -27.48
C GLN A 651 16.72 -4.67 -26.54
N VAL A 652 17.80 -5.21 -27.08
CA VAL A 652 18.92 -5.73 -26.28
C VAL A 652 19.75 -4.53 -25.81
N ILE A 653 20.08 -4.48 -24.52
CA ILE A 653 20.93 -3.45 -23.92
C ILE A 653 22.38 -3.92 -23.96
N ILE A 654 23.30 -3.06 -24.39
CA ILE A 654 24.72 -3.36 -24.56
C ILE A 654 25.55 -2.21 -24.00
N GLY A 655 26.61 -2.51 -23.26
CA GLY A 655 27.53 -1.53 -22.68
C GLY A 655 27.49 -1.47 -21.15
N LEU A 656 28.09 -0.43 -20.56
CA LEU A 656 28.14 -0.26 -19.11
C LEU A 656 26.73 -0.09 -18.54
N CYS A 657 26.44 -0.84 -17.47
CA CYS A 657 25.19 -0.75 -16.73
C CYS A 657 25.48 -0.60 -15.23
N MET A 658 24.67 0.20 -14.56
CA MET A 658 24.57 0.22 -13.11
C MET A 658 23.41 -0.68 -12.67
N ILE A 659 23.66 -1.54 -11.68
CA ILE A 659 22.66 -2.33 -10.98
C ILE A 659 22.58 -1.89 -9.51
N ALA A 660 21.37 -1.73 -8.99
CA ALA A 660 21.09 -1.57 -7.56
C ALA A 660 19.79 -2.29 -7.18
N ARG A 661 19.47 -2.33 -5.89
CA ARG A 661 18.20 -2.89 -5.39
C ARG A 661 17.58 -1.97 -4.35
N ASN A 662 16.31 -1.62 -4.51
CA ASN A 662 15.64 -0.70 -3.58
C ASN A 662 15.14 -1.45 -2.34
N PRO A 663 15.39 -0.96 -1.11
CA PRO A 663 16.18 0.23 -0.77
C PRO A 663 17.69 -0.07 -0.66
N SER A 664 18.52 0.71 -1.36
CA SER A 664 19.97 0.73 -1.15
C SER A 664 20.34 1.81 -0.13
N LEU A 665 21.27 1.52 0.79
CA LEU A 665 21.78 2.47 1.79
C LEU A 665 23.31 2.47 1.86
N HIS A 666 23.98 1.36 1.54
CA HIS A 666 25.43 1.25 1.55
C HIS A 666 26.02 1.71 0.20
N PRO A 667 27.18 2.41 0.16
CA PRO A 667 27.89 2.69 -1.10
C PRO A 667 28.16 1.42 -1.93
N GLY A 668 28.39 0.30 -1.25
CA GLY A 668 28.57 -1.01 -1.86
C GLY A 668 27.33 -1.69 -2.46
N ASP A 669 26.13 -1.13 -2.32
CA ASP A 669 24.89 -1.72 -2.87
C ASP A 669 24.74 -1.51 -4.38
N ILE A 670 25.43 -0.49 -4.91
CA ILE A 670 25.42 -0.12 -6.33
C ILE A 670 26.58 -0.84 -7.03
N ARG A 671 26.28 -1.71 -8.01
CA ARG A 671 27.26 -2.49 -8.78
C ARG A 671 27.34 -2.01 -10.23
N ILE A 672 28.54 -1.96 -10.78
CA ILE A 672 28.82 -1.63 -12.17
C ILE A 672 29.18 -2.92 -12.91
N VAL A 673 28.49 -3.16 -14.03
CA VAL A 673 28.50 -4.39 -14.80
C VAL A 673 28.51 -4.08 -16.30
N GLU A 674 28.80 -5.06 -17.16
CA GLU A 674 28.70 -4.92 -18.61
C GLU A 674 27.48 -5.72 -19.13
N ALA A 675 26.52 -5.04 -19.78
CA ALA A 675 25.50 -5.73 -20.56
C ALA A 675 26.07 -6.15 -21.92
N ILE A 676 25.87 -7.42 -22.29
CA ILE A 676 26.30 -7.97 -23.58
C ILE A 676 25.12 -8.65 -24.30
N ASP A 677 25.22 -8.74 -25.62
CA ASP A 677 24.29 -9.55 -26.40
C ASP A 677 24.64 -11.04 -26.29
N VAL A 678 23.60 -11.87 -26.09
CA VAL A 678 23.69 -13.34 -26.00
C VAL A 678 22.48 -13.92 -26.73
N PRO A 679 22.62 -14.36 -28.00
CA PRO A 679 21.52 -14.89 -28.82
C PRO A 679 20.75 -16.03 -28.16
N GLU A 680 21.41 -16.84 -27.34
CA GLU A 680 20.80 -17.94 -26.59
C GLU A 680 19.73 -17.44 -25.61
N LEU A 681 19.85 -16.21 -25.10
CA LEU A 681 19.01 -15.60 -24.08
C LEU A 681 17.92 -14.66 -24.65
N HIS A 682 17.83 -14.48 -25.99
CA HIS A 682 16.83 -13.62 -26.65
C HIS A 682 15.35 -13.97 -26.38
N HIS A 683 15.07 -15.14 -25.80
CA HIS A 683 13.74 -15.55 -25.32
C HIS A 683 13.35 -14.90 -23.97
N LEU A 684 14.31 -14.31 -23.26
CA LEU A 684 14.14 -13.62 -21.98
C LEU A 684 13.93 -12.12 -22.22
N LYS A 685 12.81 -11.60 -21.72
CA LYS A 685 12.34 -10.22 -21.94
C LYS A 685 11.84 -9.63 -20.62
N ASN A 686 12.16 -8.37 -20.37
CA ASN A 686 11.83 -7.63 -19.14
C ASN A 686 12.31 -8.31 -17.84
N VAL A 687 13.49 -8.93 -17.93
CA VAL A 687 14.25 -9.50 -16.82
C VAL A 687 15.72 -9.09 -16.96
N VAL A 688 16.45 -9.10 -15.85
CA VAL A 688 17.91 -9.07 -15.86
C VAL A 688 18.44 -10.48 -15.60
N VAL A 689 19.33 -10.95 -16.47
CA VAL A 689 19.97 -12.27 -16.35
C VAL A 689 21.35 -12.07 -15.72
N PHE A 690 21.52 -12.65 -14.54
CA PHE A 690 22.77 -12.62 -13.77
C PHE A 690 23.66 -13.83 -14.11
N PRO A 691 24.99 -13.69 -14.08
CA PRO A 691 25.91 -14.78 -14.34
C PRO A 691 25.82 -15.87 -13.26
N ARG A 692 25.85 -17.14 -13.69
CA ARG A 692 25.96 -18.32 -12.78
C ARG A 692 27.41 -18.67 -12.41
N THR A 693 28.34 -17.76 -12.67
CA THR A 693 29.78 -17.93 -12.51
C THR A 693 30.36 -16.81 -11.65
N GLY A 694 31.66 -16.88 -11.31
CA GLY A 694 32.34 -15.91 -10.43
C GLY A 694 32.66 -16.48 -9.05
N ASP A 695 32.95 -15.60 -8.10
CA ASP A 695 33.18 -15.94 -6.69
C ASP A 695 32.02 -15.56 -5.76
N ARG A 696 31.42 -14.38 -5.94
CA ARG A 696 30.24 -13.90 -5.21
C ARG A 696 29.12 -13.53 -6.19
N ASP A 697 27.88 -13.75 -5.77
CA ASP A 697 26.70 -13.45 -6.58
C ASP A 697 26.36 -11.94 -6.54
N ILE A 698 25.92 -11.40 -7.69
CA ILE A 698 25.56 -9.98 -7.83
C ILE A 698 24.28 -9.62 -7.03
N PRO A 699 23.21 -10.45 -7.02
CA PRO A 699 22.04 -10.26 -6.15
C PRO A 699 22.40 -9.96 -4.68
N GLY A 700 23.24 -10.78 -4.05
CA GLY A 700 23.66 -10.68 -2.67
C GLY A 700 24.61 -9.51 -2.36
N MET A 701 25.24 -8.91 -3.37
CA MET A 701 25.94 -7.63 -3.21
C MET A 701 24.97 -6.44 -3.24
N CYS A 702 23.89 -6.50 -4.01
CA CYS A 702 22.90 -5.43 -4.11
C CYS A 702 21.91 -5.42 -2.94
N SER A 703 22.34 -4.83 -1.81
CA SER A 703 21.56 -4.76 -0.57
C SER A 703 21.15 -6.13 0.00
N GLY A 704 21.87 -7.21 -0.30
CA GLY A 704 21.51 -8.58 0.10
C GLY A 704 20.21 -9.08 -0.55
N GLY A 705 20.10 -8.98 -1.88
CA GLY A 705 18.93 -9.42 -2.65
C GLY A 705 18.94 -10.90 -3.03
N ASP A 706 17.78 -11.41 -3.42
CA ASP A 706 17.59 -12.78 -3.90
C ASP A 706 16.77 -12.83 -5.22
N LEU A 707 16.72 -14.01 -5.85
CA LEU A 707 15.97 -14.23 -7.10
C LEU A 707 14.57 -14.83 -6.83
N ASP A 708 14.04 -14.72 -5.60
CA ASP A 708 12.70 -15.17 -5.21
C ASP A 708 11.60 -14.14 -5.57
N GLY A 709 12.05 -12.95 -5.96
CA GLY A 709 11.34 -12.00 -6.82
C GLY A 709 11.54 -10.54 -6.44
N ASP A 710 12.78 -10.16 -6.12
CA ASP A 710 13.21 -8.76 -5.99
C ASP A 710 13.17 -8.03 -7.34
N ASP A 711 13.00 -6.70 -7.28
CA ASP A 711 13.15 -5.80 -8.43
C ASP A 711 14.53 -5.13 -8.42
N TYR A 712 15.29 -5.37 -9.48
CA TYR A 712 16.59 -4.75 -9.70
C TYR A 712 16.43 -3.48 -10.51
N LEU A 713 17.02 -2.40 -9.99
CA LEU A 713 17.20 -1.14 -10.70
C LEU A 713 18.35 -1.33 -11.68
N VAL A 714 18.08 -1.31 -12.98
CA VAL A 714 19.11 -1.29 -14.04
C VAL A 714 19.07 0.07 -14.74
N ILE A 715 20.23 0.71 -14.88
CA ILE A 715 20.42 1.97 -15.61
C ILE A 715 21.60 1.81 -16.58
N TRP A 716 21.41 2.25 -17.82
CA TRP A 716 22.44 2.28 -18.88
C TRP A 716 22.65 3.70 -19.44
N ASP A 717 22.07 4.73 -18.80
CA ASP A 717 22.38 6.14 -19.01
C ASP A 717 23.85 6.43 -18.63
N PRO A 718 24.72 6.81 -19.59
CA PRO A 718 26.15 7.04 -19.33
C PRO A 718 26.42 8.14 -18.30
N GLU A 719 25.54 9.13 -18.18
CA GLU A 719 25.71 10.25 -17.24
C GLU A 719 25.35 9.84 -15.79
N MET A 720 24.65 8.72 -15.62
CA MET A 720 24.28 8.15 -14.32
C MET A 720 25.24 7.04 -13.85
N ILE A 721 26.25 6.66 -14.64
CA ILE A 721 27.28 5.71 -14.23
C ILE A 721 28.24 6.42 -13.24
N PRO A 722 28.36 5.96 -11.98
CA PRO A 722 29.27 6.56 -11.01
C PRO A 722 30.73 6.50 -11.43
N THR A 723 31.54 7.45 -10.97
CA THR A 723 32.99 7.42 -11.20
C THR A 723 33.71 6.48 -10.23
N GLU A 724 33.17 6.24 -9.03
CA GLU A 724 33.65 5.20 -8.11
C GLU A 724 32.95 3.87 -8.41
N TRP A 725 33.67 2.91 -8.97
CA TRP A 725 33.14 1.60 -9.34
C TRP A 725 33.30 0.60 -8.21
N ASN A 726 32.24 -0.16 -7.94
CA ASN A 726 32.27 -1.37 -7.13
C ASN A 726 32.90 -1.25 -5.73
N HIS A 727 32.66 -0.13 -5.01
CA HIS A 727 32.97 0.01 -3.57
C HIS A 727 32.63 -1.27 -2.80
N GLU A 728 33.44 -1.66 -1.81
CA GLU A 728 33.25 -2.90 -1.03
C GLU A 728 31.78 -3.12 -0.61
N PRO A 729 31.15 -4.26 -0.97
CA PRO A 729 29.77 -4.58 -0.62
C PRO A 729 29.69 -5.01 0.85
N MET A 730 28.69 -4.51 1.59
CA MET A 730 28.51 -4.85 3.01
C MET A 730 28.30 -6.37 3.18
N ASP A 731 28.66 -6.90 4.36
CA ASP A 731 28.17 -8.20 4.80
C ASP A 731 26.66 -8.10 5.08
N TYR A 732 25.89 -8.89 4.34
CA TYR A 732 24.44 -9.02 4.45
C TYR A 732 24.01 -10.27 5.25
N THR A 733 24.95 -10.97 5.90
CA THR A 733 24.68 -12.14 6.74
C THR A 733 23.68 -11.79 7.87
N PRO A 734 22.51 -12.47 7.93
CA PRO A 734 21.49 -12.15 8.91
C PRO A 734 21.94 -12.51 10.34
N PRO A 735 21.54 -11.72 11.36
CA PRO A 735 21.89 -12.01 12.75
C PRO A 735 21.33 -13.36 13.20
N LYS A 736 22.12 -14.10 14.02
CA LYS A 736 21.76 -15.42 14.54
C LYS A 736 20.32 -15.42 15.11
N PRO A 737 19.37 -16.16 14.52
CA PRO A 737 17.96 -16.09 14.92
C PRO A 737 17.67 -16.56 16.34
N THR A 738 16.61 -16.02 16.94
CA THR A 738 16.10 -16.52 18.24
C THR A 738 15.33 -17.82 18.04
N THR A 739 15.86 -18.92 18.57
CA THR A 739 15.23 -20.24 18.57
C THR A 739 14.45 -20.51 19.86
N VAL A 740 13.38 -21.30 19.76
CA VAL A 740 12.68 -21.91 20.90
C VAL A 740 12.95 -23.41 20.86
N GLU A 741 13.30 -24.02 22.00
CA GLU A 741 13.60 -25.45 22.09
C GLU A 741 12.36 -26.32 21.92
N ASP A 742 11.24 -25.90 22.50
CA ASP A 742 9.92 -26.53 22.43
C ASP A 742 9.26 -26.49 21.05
N ARG A 743 8.00 -26.97 20.99
CA ARG A 743 7.09 -26.73 19.87
C ARG A 743 6.59 -25.28 19.90
N ILE A 744 6.65 -24.60 18.76
CA ILE A 744 6.12 -23.24 18.63
C ILE A 744 4.61 -23.23 18.80
N THR A 745 4.12 -22.39 19.73
CA THR A 745 2.71 -22.24 20.07
C THR A 745 2.11 -20.98 19.43
N VAL A 746 0.77 -20.89 19.43
CA VAL A 746 0.05 -19.68 19.01
C VAL A 746 0.50 -18.45 19.84
N ASN A 747 0.74 -18.65 21.14
CA ASN A 747 1.19 -17.60 22.06
C ASN A 747 2.59 -17.05 21.71
N HIS A 748 3.48 -17.87 21.14
CA HIS A 748 4.77 -17.39 20.65
C HIS A 748 4.58 -16.50 19.42
N ILE A 749 3.71 -16.90 18.49
CA ILE A 749 3.41 -16.16 17.25
C ILE A 749 2.75 -14.81 17.55
N THR A 750 1.76 -14.76 18.46
CA THR A 750 1.06 -13.52 18.83
C THR A 750 1.94 -12.59 19.67
N THR A 751 2.81 -13.13 20.54
CA THR A 751 3.78 -12.32 21.29
C THR A 751 4.84 -11.73 20.35
N PHE A 752 5.39 -12.51 19.41
CA PHE A 752 6.32 -11.98 18.40
C PHE A 752 5.67 -10.92 17.51
N PHE A 753 4.40 -11.09 17.11
CA PHE A 753 3.65 -10.09 16.34
C PHE A 753 3.55 -8.74 17.07
N VAL A 754 3.24 -8.75 18.37
CA VAL A 754 3.20 -7.53 19.21
C VAL A 754 4.60 -6.94 19.42
N GLN A 755 5.63 -7.77 19.65
CA GLN A 755 7.03 -7.32 19.69
C GLN A 755 7.47 -6.69 18.37
N HIS A 756 7.00 -7.20 17.23
CA HIS A 756 7.27 -6.61 15.92
C HIS A 756 6.63 -5.23 15.79
N MET A 757 5.38 -5.04 16.22
CA MET A 757 4.77 -3.70 16.26
C MET A 757 5.59 -2.71 17.10
N LYS A 758 6.12 -3.15 18.25
CA LYS A 758 6.85 -2.28 19.18
C LYS A 758 8.27 -1.96 18.73
N TYR A 759 8.97 -2.89 18.09
CA TYR A 759 10.40 -2.75 17.77
C TYR A 759 10.74 -2.63 16.27
N ASP A 760 9.74 -2.50 15.39
CA ASP A 760 9.92 -2.12 13.98
C ASP A 760 10.41 -0.67 13.87
N ASN A 761 11.74 -0.51 13.86
CA ASN A 761 12.44 0.75 13.66
C ASN A 761 12.78 1.02 12.17
N LEU A 762 12.37 0.19 11.20
CA LEU A 762 12.85 0.24 9.81
C LEU A 762 12.73 1.65 9.19
N GLY A 763 11.55 2.25 9.30
CA GLY A 763 11.28 3.61 8.79
C GLY A 763 11.99 4.73 9.58
N ARG A 764 12.32 4.52 10.86
CA ARG A 764 13.12 5.46 11.67
C ARG A 764 14.57 5.44 11.19
N ILE A 765 15.12 4.24 10.97
CA ILE A 765 16.50 4.02 10.51
C ILE A 765 16.70 4.59 9.08
N ALA A 766 15.83 4.25 8.13
CA ALA A 766 15.90 4.78 6.76
C ALA A 766 15.76 6.31 6.68
N THR A 767 15.01 6.91 7.62
CA THR A 767 14.87 8.37 7.73
C THR A 767 16.09 9.01 8.37
N ALA A 768 16.64 8.41 9.43
CA ALA A 768 17.89 8.86 10.05
C ALA A 768 19.06 8.80 9.06
N HIS A 769 19.14 7.74 8.24
CA HIS A 769 20.18 7.58 7.22
C HIS A 769 20.21 8.77 6.25
N ARG A 770 19.05 9.10 5.63
CA ARG A 770 18.96 10.22 4.68
C ARG A 770 19.34 11.56 5.31
N TYR A 771 18.90 11.83 6.54
CA TYR A 771 19.20 13.12 7.21
C TYR A 771 20.64 13.23 7.69
N TRP A 772 21.31 12.13 8.08
CA TRP A 772 22.74 12.16 8.40
C TRP A 772 23.62 12.18 7.13
N ALA A 773 23.22 11.49 6.06
CA ALA A 773 23.94 11.54 4.78
C ALA A 773 23.87 12.90 4.08
N ASP A 774 22.78 13.65 4.26
CA ASP A 774 22.69 15.06 3.87
C ASP A 774 23.57 15.94 4.77
N LEU A 775 23.40 15.86 6.11
CA LEU A 775 24.06 16.75 7.07
C LEU A 775 25.59 16.58 7.21
N LEU A 776 26.13 15.38 6.95
CA LEU A 776 27.53 15.04 7.24
C LEU A 776 28.35 14.95 5.95
N GLU A 777 29.56 15.52 5.94
CA GLU A 777 30.36 15.71 4.72
C GLU A 777 30.53 14.44 3.89
N ALA A 778 31.09 13.38 4.50
CA ALA A 778 31.28 12.06 3.87
C ALA A 778 29.98 11.31 3.50
N GLY A 779 28.80 11.89 3.75
CA GLY A 779 27.52 11.39 3.27
C GLY A 779 27.23 9.94 3.69
N PRO A 780 26.74 9.07 2.77
CA PRO A 780 26.58 7.64 3.01
C PRO A 780 27.84 6.90 3.50
N LYS A 781 29.06 7.37 3.16
CA LYS A 781 30.33 6.78 3.64
C LYS A 781 30.67 7.16 5.08
N HIS A 782 29.96 8.11 5.69
CA HIS A 782 30.19 8.49 7.09
C HIS A 782 29.87 7.32 8.04
N PRO A 783 30.67 7.02 9.10
CA PRO A 783 30.46 5.85 9.96
C PRO A 783 29.05 5.69 10.54
N LYS A 784 28.37 6.78 10.93
CA LYS A 784 26.96 6.75 11.34
C LYS A 784 26.00 6.20 10.27
N CYS A 785 26.26 6.52 9.00
CA CYS A 785 25.45 6.08 7.87
C CYS A 785 25.69 4.60 7.58
N LEU A 786 26.94 4.14 7.66
CA LEU A 786 27.30 2.72 7.59
C LEU A 786 26.64 1.91 8.73
N GLU A 787 26.69 2.40 9.97
CA GLU A 787 25.99 1.78 11.11
C GLU A 787 24.46 1.74 10.89
N LEU A 788 23.88 2.80 10.31
CA LEU A 788 22.47 2.85 9.95
C LEU A 788 22.12 1.89 8.80
N ALA A 789 23.00 1.66 7.83
CA ALA A 789 22.82 0.66 6.76
C ALA A 789 22.83 -0.77 7.34
N ALA A 790 23.78 -1.09 8.21
CA ALA A 790 23.84 -2.37 8.92
C ALA A 790 22.61 -2.59 9.83
N LEU A 791 22.15 -1.55 10.53
CA LEU A 791 20.90 -1.60 11.30
C LEU A 791 19.66 -1.72 10.41
N HIS A 792 19.68 -1.17 9.19
CA HIS A 792 18.58 -1.28 8.22
C HIS A 792 18.44 -2.71 7.69
N SER A 793 19.56 -3.33 7.28
CA SER A 793 19.62 -4.76 6.91
C SER A 793 19.00 -5.64 8.02
N ARG A 794 19.47 -5.48 9.26
CA ARG A 794 18.94 -6.18 10.44
C ARG A 794 17.45 -5.89 10.70
N ALA A 795 16.95 -4.70 10.35
CA ALA A 795 15.54 -4.35 10.51
C ALA A 795 14.65 -5.01 9.43
N VAL A 796 15.14 -5.17 8.19
CA VAL A 796 14.44 -5.93 7.14
C VAL A 796 14.27 -7.39 7.56
N ASP A 797 15.34 -7.99 8.09
CA ASP A 797 15.34 -9.40 8.50
C ASP A 797 14.76 -9.68 9.89
N TYR A 798 14.30 -8.66 10.63
CA TYR A 798 13.60 -8.85 11.90
C TYR A 798 12.38 -9.79 11.75
N ALA A 799 11.62 -9.64 10.65
CA ALA A 799 10.49 -10.48 10.30
C ALA A 799 10.84 -11.96 9.99
N LYS A 800 12.12 -12.28 9.73
CA LYS A 800 12.62 -13.65 9.51
C LYS A 800 13.37 -14.22 10.73
N THR A 801 14.15 -13.39 11.43
CA THR A 801 15.10 -13.79 12.49
C THR A 801 14.53 -13.70 13.90
N GLY A 802 13.57 -12.79 14.14
CA GLY A 802 13.10 -12.45 15.48
C GLY A 802 14.00 -11.49 16.25
N VAL A 803 15.09 -10.98 15.65
CA VAL A 803 16.05 -10.08 16.30
C VAL A 803 15.78 -8.62 15.89
N PRO A 804 15.35 -7.73 16.80
CA PRO A 804 15.05 -6.34 16.46
C PRO A 804 16.31 -5.49 16.26
N ALA A 805 16.27 -4.56 15.31
CA ALA A 805 17.26 -3.50 15.16
C ALA A 805 17.08 -2.43 16.25
N LYS A 806 18.06 -2.31 17.16
CA LYS A 806 18.10 -1.29 18.21
C LYS A 806 18.94 -0.10 17.74
N MET A 807 18.31 1.05 17.52
CA MET A 807 19.00 2.26 17.05
C MET A 807 19.60 3.05 18.22
N GLY A 808 20.92 3.25 18.20
CA GLY A 808 21.65 3.98 19.24
C GLY A 808 21.25 5.46 19.37
N MET A 809 21.48 6.06 20.55
CA MET A 809 21.10 7.45 20.81
C MET A 809 21.91 8.45 19.97
N HIS A 810 23.17 8.13 19.64
CA HIS A 810 24.05 8.92 18.77
C HIS A 810 23.59 8.97 17.30
N LEU A 811 22.74 8.02 16.89
CA LEU A 811 22.09 7.97 15.57
C LEU A 811 20.74 8.70 15.53
N LYS A 812 20.19 9.12 16.66
CA LYS A 812 18.92 9.87 16.68
C LYS A 812 19.15 11.28 16.13
N VAL A 813 18.42 11.61 15.07
CA VAL A 813 18.50 12.92 14.41
C VAL A 813 17.97 14.01 15.32
N ASN A 814 18.69 15.13 15.38
CA ASN A 814 18.38 16.32 16.19
C ASN A 814 18.21 17.61 15.35
N ARG A 815 18.47 17.56 14.03
CA ARG A 815 18.23 18.64 13.06
C ARG A 815 17.64 18.05 11.78
N TRP A 816 16.68 18.71 11.17
CA TRP A 816 15.96 18.23 9.98
C TRP A 816 16.24 19.13 8.77
N PRO A 817 16.53 18.59 7.58
CA PRO A 817 16.72 19.43 6.41
C PRO A 817 15.39 20.00 5.92
N ARG A 818 15.40 21.20 5.32
CA ARG A 818 14.17 21.83 4.79
C ARG A 818 13.46 20.96 3.74
N TRP A 819 14.20 20.18 2.94
CA TRP A 819 13.63 19.29 1.93
C TRP A 819 12.83 18.12 2.53
N ALA A 820 12.90 17.89 3.85
CA ALA A 820 12.03 16.93 4.54
C ALA A 820 10.55 17.34 4.58
N GLY A 821 10.19 18.57 4.17
CA GLY A 821 8.82 19.00 3.97
C GLY A 821 8.01 19.13 5.27
N ASN A 822 6.91 18.39 5.36
CA ASN A 822 5.85 18.53 6.39
C ASN A 822 6.24 18.07 7.82
N VAL A 823 7.52 18.20 8.20
CA VAL A 823 8.00 17.88 9.54
C VAL A 823 7.55 18.95 10.54
N LYS A 824 6.65 18.58 11.46
CA LYS A 824 6.09 19.45 12.51
C LYS A 824 7.11 19.72 13.65
N VAL A 825 8.26 20.32 13.33
CA VAL A 825 9.36 20.68 14.26
C VAL A 825 9.58 22.20 14.37
N PRO A 826 10.15 22.70 15.49
CA PRO A 826 10.54 24.11 15.62
C PRO A 826 11.52 24.55 14.54
N LYS A 827 11.31 25.75 13.96
CA LYS A 827 12.12 26.30 12.85
C LYS A 827 13.64 26.32 13.11
N HIS A 828 14.09 26.46 14.36
CA HIS A 828 15.52 26.46 14.71
C HIS A 828 16.20 25.09 14.64
N LEU A 829 15.43 24.00 14.57
CA LEU A 829 15.93 22.64 14.33
C LEU A 829 15.94 22.30 12.83
N ILE A 830 15.40 23.17 11.97
CA ILE A 830 15.47 23.01 10.52
C ILE A 830 16.81 23.58 10.04
N TYR A 831 17.42 22.95 9.04
CA TYR A 831 18.61 23.45 8.36
C TYR A 831 18.44 23.44 6.84
N ASP A 832 19.22 24.30 6.19
CA ASP A 832 19.41 24.30 4.74
C ASP A 832 20.73 23.59 4.43
N SER A 833 20.71 22.77 3.38
CA SER A 833 21.85 21.99 2.87
C SER A 833 22.23 22.55 1.51
N ASP A 834 23.49 22.47 1.13
CA ASP A 834 23.98 22.82 -0.21
C ASP A 834 23.99 21.61 -1.17
N LYS A 835 23.77 20.39 -0.66
CA LYS A 835 23.86 19.14 -1.41
C LYS A 835 22.65 18.84 -2.30
N ILE A 836 22.84 17.88 -3.21
CA ILE A 836 21.87 17.41 -4.21
C ILE A 836 20.39 17.38 -3.77
N LEU A 837 20.05 16.81 -2.61
CA LEU A 837 18.63 16.70 -2.19
C LEU A 837 17.99 18.07 -1.90
N HIS A 838 18.76 19.05 -1.45
CA HIS A 838 18.27 20.40 -1.23
C HIS A 838 18.25 21.23 -2.52
N GLN A 839 19.22 21.02 -3.42
CA GLN A 839 19.20 21.59 -4.77
C GLN A 839 17.94 21.15 -5.52
N LEU A 840 17.71 19.83 -5.61
CA LEU A 840 16.54 19.22 -6.25
C LEU A 840 15.21 19.70 -5.62
N PHE A 841 15.15 19.92 -4.30
CA PHE A 841 13.96 20.44 -3.64
C PHE A 841 13.71 21.93 -3.92
N ARG A 842 14.76 22.72 -4.13
CA ARG A 842 14.68 24.16 -4.48
C ARG A 842 14.39 24.41 -5.95
N ASN A 843 14.75 23.50 -6.84
CA ASN A 843 14.57 23.62 -8.29
C ASN A 843 13.15 23.27 -8.77
N VAL A 844 12.27 22.85 -7.85
CA VAL A 844 10.87 22.50 -8.14
C VAL A 844 9.98 23.36 -7.27
N ASP A 845 8.97 24.00 -7.84
CA ASP A 845 7.86 24.59 -7.09
C ASP A 845 6.59 23.74 -7.16
N PHE A 846 5.69 23.94 -6.19
CA PHE A 846 4.40 23.25 -6.22
C PHE A 846 3.53 23.88 -7.30
N VAL A 847 2.89 23.03 -8.12
CA VAL A 847 1.88 23.45 -9.09
C VAL A 847 0.52 23.14 -8.48
N ASP A 848 -0.16 24.17 -7.98
CA ASP A 848 -1.50 24.05 -7.41
C ASP A 848 -2.46 23.50 -8.48
N PHE A 849 -3.33 22.56 -8.08
CA PHE A 849 -4.26 21.94 -9.02
C PHE A 849 -5.47 22.85 -9.25
N ILE A 850 -5.62 23.32 -10.49
CA ILE A 850 -6.76 24.11 -10.95
C ILE A 850 -7.52 23.32 -12.02
N PRO A 851 -8.74 22.83 -11.74
CA PRO A 851 -9.62 22.20 -12.72
C PRO A 851 -9.82 23.06 -13.98
N ALA A 852 -10.03 22.41 -15.11
CA ALA A 852 -10.20 23.05 -16.41
C ALA A 852 -11.66 23.46 -16.67
N HIS A 853 -12.29 24.15 -15.72
CA HIS A 853 -13.70 24.57 -15.78
C HIS A 853 -13.96 25.69 -16.80
N GLU A 854 -12.91 26.37 -17.28
CA GLU A 854 -12.98 27.34 -18.37
C GLU A 854 -13.04 26.70 -19.77
N CYS A 855 -12.77 25.39 -19.87
CA CYS A 855 -12.83 24.62 -21.10
C CYS A 855 -14.27 24.24 -21.48
N ARG A 856 -14.51 23.88 -22.75
CA ARG A 856 -15.85 23.60 -23.28
C ARG A 856 -16.08 22.13 -23.60
N PHE A 857 -17.26 21.64 -23.27
CA PHE A 857 -17.70 20.28 -23.56
C PHE A 857 -17.68 19.97 -25.07
N ASP A 858 -17.33 18.73 -25.42
CA ASP A 858 -17.05 18.31 -26.78
C ASP A 858 -18.33 18.22 -27.63
N LYS A 859 -18.43 19.13 -28.60
CA LYS A 859 -19.52 19.17 -29.59
C LYS A 859 -19.68 17.88 -30.38
N ARG A 860 -18.60 17.11 -30.59
CA ARG A 860 -18.66 15.80 -31.27
C ARG A 860 -19.53 14.78 -30.52
N ILE A 861 -19.83 15.01 -29.24
CA ILE A 861 -20.73 14.19 -28.41
C ILE A 861 -22.08 14.90 -28.24
N LEU A 862 -22.08 16.20 -27.94
CA LEU A 862 -23.32 16.98 -27.74
C LEU A 862 -24.23 16.99 -28.97
N ASP A 863 -23.65 17.14 -30.17
CA ASP A 863 -24.39 17.20 -31.45
C ASP A 863 -24.65 15.81 -32.06
N ALA A 864 -24.18 14.71 -31.43
CA ALA A 864 -24.17 13.37 -32.03
C ALA A 864 -25.56 12.72 -32.16
N TYR A 865 -26.49 13.06 -31.27
CA TYR A 865 -27.83 12.45 -31.21
C TYR A 865 -28.89 13.50 -30.92
N LYS A 866 -30.12 13.26 -31.39
CA LYS A 866 -31.30 13.98 -30.91
C LYS A 866 -31.77 13.33 -29.62
N LEU A 867 -31.66 14.06 -28.52
CA LEU A 867 -31.96 13.59 -27.17
C LEU A 867 -33.37 13.98 -26.77
N ASP A 868 -34.08 13.07 -26.10
CA ASP A 868 -35.43 13.29 -25.59
C ASP A 868 -35.41 13.82 -24.14
N ILE A 869 -36.46 14.51 -23.74
CA ILE A 869 -36.59 15.12 -22.41
C ILE A 869 -36.61 14.05 -21.32
N ASP A 870 -37.31 12.93 -21.54
CA ASP A 870 -37.36 11.82 -20.57
C ASP A 870 -36.01 11.12 -20.43
N LEU A 871 -35.24 11.02 -21.52
CA LEU A 871 -33.87 10.50 -21.52
C LEU A 871 -32.93 11.39 -20.69
N LEU A 872 -33.02 12.72 -20.87
CA LEU A 872 -32.27 13.71 -20.08
C LEU A 872 -32.68 13.68 -18.59
N ASN A 873 -33.97 13.54 -18.29
CA ASN A 873 -34.47 13.44 -16.91
C ASN A 873 -34.00 12.15 -16.22
N SER A 874 -33.98 11.02 -16.94
CA SER A 874 -33.42 9.76 -16.45
C SER A 874 -31.91 9.87 -16.19
N ALA A 875 -31.17 10.53 -17.08
CA ALA A 875 -29.75 10.81 -16.90
C ALA A 875 -29.46 11.72 -15.69
N ARG A 876 -30.23 12.80 -15.48
CA ARG A 876 -30.15 13.65 -14.26
C ARG A 876 -30.39 12.86 -12.98
N ALA A 877 -31.41 11.99 -12.97
CA ALA A 877 -31.73 11.17 -11.81
C ALA A 877 -30.57 10.23 -11.44
N LEU A 878 -29.95 9.57 -12.43
CA LEU A 878 -28.76 8.73 -12.19
C LEU A 878 -27.52 9.54 -11.80
N LYS A 879 -27.28 10.71 -12.43
CA LYS A 879 -26.16 11.60 -12.11
C LYS A 879 -26.16 12.00 -10.64
N ARG A 880 -27.30 12.47 -10.11
CA ARG A 880 -27.43 12.85 -8.69
C ARG A 880 -27.04 11.73 -7.71
N GLN A 881 -27.40 10.48 -8.03
CA GLN A 881 -27.01 9.29 -7.25
C GLN A 881 -25.51 8.97 -7.36
N TYR A 882 -24.91 9.15 -8.54
CA TYR A 882 -23.47 8.97 -8.76
C TYR A 882 -22.66 10.04 -8.02
N ASP A 883 -23.02 11.31 -8.19
CA ASP A 883 -22.36 12.45 -7.55
C ASP A 883 -22.39 12.28 -6.01
N GLU A 884 -23.51 11.81 -5.45
CA GLU A 884 -23.62 11.52 -4.02
C GLU A 884 -22.73 10.34 -3.58
N ALA A 885 -22.70 9.25 -4.33
CA ALA A 885 -21.80 8.12 -4.06
C ALA A 885 -20.32 8.54 -4.09
N LEU A 886 -19.96 9.45 -4.99
CA LEU A 886 -18.60 9.99 -5.11
C LEU A 886 -18.25 10.95 -3.96
N ARG A 887 -19.17 11.86 -3.56
CA ARG A 887 -18.99 12.73 -2.39
C ARG A 887 -18.76 11.93 -1.10
N ARG A 888 -19.47 10.81 -0.90
CA ARG A 888 -19.25 9.91 0.25
C ARG A 888 -17.82 9.32 0.24
N LEU A 889 -17.30 8.94 -0.92
CA LEU A 889 -15.93 8.38 -1.06
C LEU A 889 -14.84 9.46 -0.88
N MET A 890 -15.07 10.68 -1.37
CA MET A 890 -14.18 11.83 -1.13
C MET A 890 -14.12 12.18 0.37
N SER A 891 -15.28 12.39 0.98
CA SER A 891 -15.42 12.66 2.42
C SER A 891 -14.87 11.53 3.30
N GLN A 892 -14.86 10.29 2.82
CA GLN A 892 -14.28 9.17 3.55
C GLN A 892 -12.77 9.32 3.81
N HIS A 893 -12.05 9.97 2.90
CA HIS A 893 -10.58 10.03 2.90
C HIS A 893 -9.99 11.44 3.05
N GLU A 894 -10.85 12.46 3.24
CA GLU A 894 -10.49 13.89 3.25
C GLU A 894 -9.82 14.29 1.92
N ILE A 895 -10.40 13.85 0.80
CA ILE A 895 -9.99 14.19 -0.57
C ILE A 895 -10.85 15.34 -1.09
N GLU A 896 -10.21 16.33 -1.71
CA GLU A 896 -10.84 17.61 -2.06
C GLU A 896 -11.54 17.55 -3.42
N SER A 897 -11.06 16.73 -4.37
CA SER A 897 -11.59 16.74 -5.75
C SER A 897 -12.04 15.39 -6.31
N GLU A 898 -13.09 15.39 -7.15
CA GLU A 898 -13.55 14.19 -7.87
C GLU A 898 -12.48 13.63 -8.82
N TYR A 899 -11.64 14.49 -9.39
CA TYR A 899 -10.59 14.09 -10.33
C TYR A 899 -9.52 13.24 -9.63
N GLU A 900 -9.23 13.50 -8.36
CA GLU A 900 -8.32 12.69 -7.54
C GLU A 900 -8.89 11.30 -7.27
N VAL A 901 -10.20 11.19 -7.03
CA VAL A 901 -10.86 9.89 -6.83
C VAL A 901 -11.00 9.11 -8.14
N TRP A 902 -11.28 9.79 -9.27
CA TRP A 902 -11.36 9.13 -10.57
C TRP A 902 -10.00 8.65 -11.09
N THR A 903 -8.93 9.43 -10.86
CA THR A 903 -7.57 9.09 -11.33
C THR A 903 -6.76 8.24 -10.36
N GLY A 904 -6.98 8.40 -9.05
CA GLY A 904 -6.07 7.94 -7.99
C GLY A 904 -4.86 8.86 -7.75
N PHE A 905 -4.77 10.01 -8.42
CA PHE A 905 -3.64 10.95 -8.32
C PHE A 905 -3.78 11.92 -7.12
N VAL A 906 -3.88 11.35 -5.92
CA VAL A 906 -4.15 12.08 -4.66
C VAL A 906 -3.04 13.08 -4.29
N LEU A 907 -3.44 14.31 -3.98
CA LEU A 907 -2.59 15.41 -3.51
C LEU A 907 -2.59 15.48 -1.98
N SER A 908 -3.76 15.50 -1.35
CA SER A 908 -3.99 15.56 0.11
C SER A 908 -4.90 14.40 0.58
N HIS A 909 -4.71 13.93 1.82
CA HIS A 909 -5.60 12.95 2.46
C HIS A 909 -5.40 12.90 3.98
N ASN A 910 -6.31 12.21 4.68
CA ASN A 910 -6.41 12.12 6.14
C ASN A 910 -5.26 11.41 6.92
N ASP A 911 -4.08 11.19 6.31
CA ASP A 911 -2.93 10.43 6.86
C ASP A 911 -3.20 8.96 7.33
N GLU A 912 -4.42 8.43 7.31
CA GLU A 912 -4.75 7.12 7.87
C GLU A 912 -4.27 5.94 7.00
N ILE A 913 -4.08 6.15 5.71
CA ILE A 913 -3.60 5.16 4.74
C ILE A 913 -2.39 5.77 4.04
N ARG A 914 -1.35 4.98 3.74
CA ARG A 914 -0.19 5.50 2.98
C ARG A 914 -0.62 5.81 1.55
N GLU A 915 -0.15 6.95 1.01
CA GLU A 915 -0.45 7.46 -0.35
C GLU A 915 -0.63 6.35 -1.41
N TRP A 916 0.31 5.40 -1.54
CA TRP A 916 0.22 4.33 -2.55
C TRP A 916 -0.94 3.34 -2.30
N THR A 917 -1.16 2.94 -1.05
CA THR A 917 -2.25 2.03 -0.66
C THR A 917 -3.61 2.73 -0.72
N LEU A 918 -3.63 4.07 -0.60
CA LEU A 918 -4.83 4.87 -0.81
C LEU A 918 -5.22 4.88 -2.30
N ALA A 919 -4.27 5.08 -3.22
CA ALA A 919 -4.53 5.01 -4.66
C ALA A 919 -5.12 3.65 -5.10
N GLU A 920 -4.60 2.53 -4.56
CA GLU A 920 -5.16 1.18 -4.77
C GLU A 920 -6.59 1.06 -4.18
N ALA A 921 -6.82 1.57 -2.98
CA ALA A 921 -8.14 1.52 -2.32
C ALA A 921 -9.19 2.34 -3.08
N LEU A 922 -8.84 3.55 -3.53
CA LEU A 922 -9.69 4.42 -4.34
C LEU A 922 -10.00 3.79 -5.69
N GLY A 923 -9.01 3.22 -6.38
CA GLY A 923 -9.22 2.54 -7.67
C GLY A 923 -10.21 1.39 -7.56
N ASN A 924 -10.13 0.58 -6.50
CA ASN A 924 -11.09 -0.50 -6.24
C ASN A 924 -12.50 0.04 -5.89
N ALA A 925 -12.60 1.08 -5.05
CA ALA A 925 -13.88 1.68 -4.67
C ALA A 925 -14.58 2.37 -5.86
N LEU A 926 -13.83 3.14 -6.66
CA LEU A 926 -14.28 3.75 -7.90
C LEU A 926 -14.74 2.69 -8.90
N ALA A 927 -13.98 1.61 -9.09
CA ALA A 927 -14.35 0.55 -10.03
C ALA A 927 -15.68 -0.12 -9.65
N ALA A 928 -15.97 -0.29 -8.34
CA ALA A 928 -17.25 -0.78 -7.86
C ALA A 928 -18.40 0.22 -8.17
N ILE A 929 -18.21 1.52 -7.91
CA ILE A 929 -19.17 2.58 -8.25
C ILE A 929 -19.41 2.60 -9.77
N GLN A 930 -18.36 2.64 -10.59
CA GLN A 930 -18.48 2.65 -12.06
C GLN A 930 -19.24 1.42 -12.59
N HIS A 931 -18.98 0.22 -12.06
CA HIS A 931 -19.70 -0.98 -12.48
C HIS A 931 -21.19 -0.95 -12.07
N GLN A 932 -21.49 -0.52 -10.84
CA GLN A 932 -22.88 -0.31 -10.38
C GLN A 932 -23.63 0.67 -11.29
N PHE A 933 -23.04 1.83 -11.60
CA PHE A 933 -23.71 2.84 -12.42
C PHE A 933 -23.78 2.46 -13.91
N ARG A 934 -22.80 1.73 -14.47
CA ARG A 934 -22.92 1.12 -15.80
C ARG A 934 -24.13 0.18 -15.90
N LEU A 935 -24.33 -0.67 -14.89
CA LEU A 935 -25.48 -1.60 -14.84
C LEU A 935 -26.81 -0.86 -14.73
N MET A 936 -26.91 0.19 -13.91
CA MET A 936 -28.09 1.05 -13.84
C MET A 936 -28.36 1.77 -15.17
N VAL A 937 -27.32 2.21 -15.89
CA VAL A 937 -27.46 2.82 -17.23
C VAL A 937 -27.88 1.80 -18.28
N PHE A 938 -27.34 0.58 -18.30
CA PHE A 938 -27.82 -0.47 -19.21
C PHE A 938 -29.31 -0.75 -19.00
N GLN A 939 -29.75 -0.88 -17.75
CA GLN A 939 -31.16 -1.05 -17.40
C GLN A 939 -32.02 0.13 -17.86
N ALA A 940 -31.60 1.36 -17.58
CA ALA A 940 -32.32 2.58 -17.97
C ALA A 940 -32.35 2.80 -19.50
N ALA A 941 -31.34 2.33 -20.23
CA ALA A 941 -31.28 2.35 -21.69
C ALA A 941 -31.99 1.14 -22.34
N GLY A 942 -32.58 0.21 -21.59
CA GLY A 942 -33.29 -0.95 -22.16
C GLY A 942 -32.39 -1.95 -22.89
N THR A 943 -31.20 -2.22 -22.35
CA THR A 943 -30.24 -3.22 -22.85
C THR A 943 -29.59 -4.01 -21.71
N LYS A 944 -28.90 -5.12 -22.00
CA LYS A 944 -28.10 -5.88 -21.02
C LYS A 944 -26.60 -5.68 -21.27
N GLU A 945 -25.79 -5.90 -20.24
CA GLU A 945 -24.32 -5.80 -20.30
C GLU A 945 -23.68 -6.75 -21.33
N GLN A 946 -24.32 -7.90 -21.62
CA GLN A 946 -23.89 -8.84 -22.66
C GLN A 946 -24.36 -8.46 -24.08
N GLU A 947 -25.42 -7.64 -24.19
CA GLU A 947 -26.09 -7.30 -25.45
C GLU A 947 -25.53 -6.00 -26.04
N GLN A 948 -25.22 -5.02 -25.19
CA GLN A 948 -24.58 -3.73 -25.53
C GLN A 948 -25.18 -3.07 -26.79
N ASP A 949 -26.50 -2.93 -26.80
CA ASP A 949 -27.25 -2.38 -27.92
C ASP A 949 -26.87 -0.92 -28.17
N LYS A 950 -25.92 -0.71 -29.10
CA LYS A 950 -25.30 0.59 -29.38
C LYS A 950 -26.32 1.64 -29.85
N ALA A 951 -27.44 1.22 -30.45
CA ALA A 951 -28.48 2.13 -30.92
C ALA A 951 -29.28 2.75 -29.77
N LYS A 952 -29.41 2.05 -28.63
CA LYS A 952 -30.03 2.59 -27.40
C LYS A 952 -29.01 3.23 -26.47
N LEU A 953 -27.85 2.58 -26.31
CA LEU A 953 -26.81 2.98 -25.37
C LEU A 953 -26.10 4.29 -25.80
N GLY A 954 -25.93 4.52 -27.10
CA GLY A 954 -25.30 5.73 -27.65
C GLY A 954 -26.04 7.02 -27.26
N PRO A 955 -27.34 7.14 -27.57
CA PRO A 955 -28.17 8.26 -27.11
C PRO A 955 -28.16 8.44 -25.59
N TYR A 956 -28.20 7.35 -24.80
CA TYR A 956 -28.19 7.47 -23.34
C TYR A 956 -26.86 8.04 -22.82
N ILE A 957 -25.72 7.57 -23.34
CA ILE A 957 -24.39 8.09 -22.97
C ILE A 957 -24.25 9.57 -23.39
N ALA A 958 -24.74 9.94 -24.57
CA ALA A 958 -24.80 11.34 -24.98
C ALA A 958 -25.71 12.18 -24.08
N ALA A 959 -26.84 11.65 -23.59
CA ALA A 959 -27.68 12.32 -22.59
C ALA A 959 -26.96 12.50 -21.24
N MET A 960 -26.17 11.52 -20.79
CA MET A 960 -25.32 11.66 -19.60
C MET A 960 -24.29 12.80 -19.78
N TYR A 961 -23.69 12.93 -20.97
CA TYR A 961 -22.75 14.00 -21.28
C TYR A 961 -23.44 15.37 -21.38
N THR A 962 -24.55 15.48 -22.10
CA THR A 962 -25.33 16.71 -22.27
C THR A 962 -25.94 17.21 -20.96
N VAL A 963 -26.44 16.33 -20.09
CA VAL A 963 -26.86 16.71 -18.73
C VAL A 963 -25.69 17.27 -17.93
N THR A 964 -24.54 16.62 -18.00
CA THR A 964 -23.33 17.05 -17.26
C THR A 964 -22.84 18.42 -17.73
N ALA A 965 -22.90 18.70 -19.03
CA ALA A 965 -22.62 20.02 -19.58
C ALA A 965 -23.65 21.07 -19.12
N GLN A 966 -24.95 20.73 -19.11
CA GLN A 966 -26.01 21.63 -18.65
C GLN A 966 -25.90 21.98 -17.16
N ASP A 967 -25.66 21.00 -16.29
CA ASP A 967 -25.47 21.22 -14.85
C ASP A 967 -24.28 22.17 -14.62
N ALA A 968 -23.16 21.96 -15.33
CA ALA A 968 -21.95 22.78 -15.22
C ALA A 968 -22.12 24.21 -15.80
N GLU A 969 -22.82 24.37 -16.92
CA GLU A 969 -23.11 25.69 -17.51
C GLU A 969 -24.18 26.47 -16.71
N ALA A 970 -25.05 25.79 -15.96
CA ALA A 970 -26.12 26.42 -15.17
C ALA A 970 -25.62 27.19 -13.93
N GLY A 971 -24.41 26.90 -13.45
CA GLY A 971 -23.85 27.55 -12.26
C GLY A 971 -24.55 27.19 -10.95
N GLU A 972 -25.18 26.00 -10.87
CA GLU A 972 -25.62 25.45 -9.58
C GLU A 972 -24.38 25.09 -8.73
N ASP A 973 -24.00 26.08 -7.90
CA ASP A 973 -22.98 26.10 -6.84
C ASP A 973 -21.74 25.22 -7.12
N THR A 974 -20.62 25.82 -7.55
CA THR A 974 -19.52 25.12 -8.22
C THR A 974 -18.82 24.03 -7.39
N ASP A 975 -18.92 24.06 -6.06
CA ASP A 975 -18.44 23.00 -5.17
C ASP A 975 -19.34 21.74 -5.19
N THR A 976 -20.52 21.82 -5.81
CA THR A 976 -21.56 20.79 -5.75
C THR A 976 -21.71 19.99 -7.05
N THR A 977 -21.34 20.53 -8.21
CA THR A 977 -21.65 19.92 -9.52
C THR A 977 -20.47 19.14 -10.10
N PHE A 978 -20.58 17.81 -10.14
CA PHE A 978 -19.54 16.91 -10.65
C PHE A 978 -19.70 16.59 -12.14
N VAL A 979 -18.57 16.33 -12.81
CA VAL A 979 -18.46 16.10 -14.26
C VAL A 979 -17.86 14.75 -14.66
N SER A 980 -17.44 13.89 -13.73
CA SER A 980 -16.92 12.54 -14.05
C SER A 980 -17.99 11.49 -14.43
N PHE A 981 -19.28 11.76 -14.21
CA PHE A 981 -20.38 10.80 -14.45
C PHE A 981 -20.42 10.18 -15.87
N PRO A 982 -20.34 10.93 -16.99
CA PRO A 982 -20.31 10.32 -18.33
C PRO A 982 -19.06 9.46 -18.57
N TRP A 983 -17.95 9.76 -17.89
CA TRP A 983 -16.66 9.11 -18.07
C TRP A 983 -16.57 7.69 -17.52
N ILE A 984 -17.61 7.19 -16.84
CA ILE A 984 -17.78 5.74 -16.64
C ILE A 984 -17.88 4.99 -17.98
N PHE A 985 -18.24 5.66 -19.09
CA PHE A 985 -18.28 5.12 -20.45
C PHE A 985 -17.21 5.74 -21.38
N ARG A 986 -15.98 5.94 -20.88
CA ARG A 986 -14.89 6.62 -21.62
C ARG A 986 -14.58 6.07 -23.02
N ARG A 987 -14.72 4.76 -23.26
CA ARG A 987 -14.44 4.14 -24.57
C ARG A 987 -15.56 4.43 -25.56
N GLU A 988 -16.79 4.37 -25.07
CA GLU A 988 -18.01 4.60 -25.81
C GLU A 988 -18.11 6.09 -26.17
N LEU A 989 -17.77 7.01 -25.26
CA LEU A 989 -17.59 8.45 -25.55
C LEU A 989 -16.57 8.67 -26.67
N GLY A 990 -15.39 8.07 -26.59
CA GLY A 990 -14.37 8.13 -27.65
C GLY A 990 -14.86 7.58 -28.99
N HIS A 991 -15.67 6.53 -28.97
CA HIS A 991 -16.31 5.99 -30.17
C HIS A 991 -17.42 6.90 -30.73
N ILE A 992 -18.24 7.54 -29.87
CA ILE A 992 -19.27 8.53 -30.29
C ILE A 992 -18.57 9.73 -30.94
N ALA A 993 -17.59 10.32 -30.27
CA ALA A 993 -16.84 11.49 -30.72
C ALA A 993 -16.06 11.27 -32.03
N ASN A 994 -15.83 10.01 -32.42
CA ASN A 994 -15.17 9.62 -33.67
C ASN A 994 -16.13 8.95 -34.69
N GLY A 995 -17.46 8.99 -34.47
CA GLY A 995 -18.47 8.46 -35.39
C GLY A 995 -18.48 6.92 -35.51
N ARG A 996 -17.85 6.20 -34.57
CA ARG A 996 -17.69 4.73 -34.55
C ARG A 996 -18.75 4.02 -33.71
N PHE A 997 -19.61 4.76 -33.00
CA PHE A 997 -20.64 4.20 -32.12
C PHE A 997 -22.04 4.38 -32.71
N GLY A 998 -22.75 3.27 -32.94
CA GLY A 998 -24.21 3.28 -33.16
C GLY A 998 -24.71 4.28 -34.21
N ALA A 999 -24.15 4.25 -35.43
CA ALA A 999 -24.62 5.09 -36.53
C ALA A 999 -26.06 4.73 -36.90
N ALA A 1000 -27.01 5.56 -36.47
CA ALA A 1000 -28.36 5.56 -37.03
C ALA A 1000 -28.29 6.09 -38.46
N ASP A 1001 -29.02 5.47 -39.39
CA ASP A 1001 -29.08 5.89 -40.80
C ASP A 1001 -29.98 7.14 -40.97
N THR A 1002 -29.56 8.25 -40.36
CA THR A 1002 -30.26 9.53 -40.47
C THR A 1002 -29.85 10.22 -41.78
N GLY A 1003 -30.34 9.68 -42.90
CA GLY A 1003 -29.98 10.13 -44.24
C GLY A 1003 -30.12 11.64 -44.48
N LYS A 1004 -28.99 12.35 -44.48
CA LYS A 1004 -28.88 13.73 -44.97
C LYS A 1004 -27.63 13.94 -45.82
N VAL A 1005 -27.90 14.23 -47.10
CA VAL A 1005 -27.08 14.99 -48.05
C VAL A 1005 -25.63 14.52 -48.23
N LYS A 1006 -25.41 13.74 -49.30
CA LYS A 1006 -24.08 13.62 -49.92
C LYS A 1006 -23.56 15.02 -50.30
N PRO A 1007 -22.34 15.44 -49.92
CA PRO A 1007 -21.64 16.46 -50.70
C PRO A 1007 -21.47 15.95 -52.14
N ARG A 1008 -21.70 16.82 -53.13
CA ARG A 1008 -21.48 16.45 -54.54
C ARG A 1008 -19.98 16.22 -54.77
N GLY A 1009 -19.64 15.15 -55.48
CA GLY A 1009 -18.25 14.76 -55.69
C GLY A 1009 -17.47 15.73 -56.58
N HIS A 1010 -16.15 15.75 -56.38
CA HIS A 1010 -15.18 15.93 -57.45
C HIS A 1010 -14.40 14.63 -57.61
N GLU A 1011 -13.93 14.38 -58.83
CA GLU A 1011 -13.56 13.04 -59.28
C GLU A 1011 -12.16 12.63 -58.81
N VAL A 1012 -11.98 11.33 -58.52
CA VAL A 1012 -10.67 10.78 -58.16
C VAL A 1012 -9.85 10.54 -59.44
N GLY A 1013 -9.09 11.54 -59.84
CA GLY A 1013 -8.02 11.38 -60.82
C GLY A 1013 -6.83 10.63 -60.19
N THR A 1014 -6.70 9.33 -60.47
CA THR A 1014 -5.51 8.55 -60.08
C THR A 1014 -4.28 8.97 -60.88
N VAL A 1015 -3.12 9.21 -60.26
CA VAL A 1015 -1.81 8.77 -60.79
C VAL A 1015 -0.67 8.86 -59.76
N LYS A 1016 0.33 8.01 -60.04
CA LYS A 1016 1.62 7.68 -59.40
C LYS A 1016 2.48 8.86 -58.88
N SER A 1017 3.40 8.51 -57.98
CA SER A 1017 4.72 9.15 -57.72
C SER A 1017 5.61 9.23 -59.00
N PRO A 1018 6.80 9.91 -59.03
CA PRO A 1018 7.62 10.42 -57.92
C PRO A 1018 8.38 11.78 -58.15
N ALA A 1019 9.30 12.10 -57.22
CA ALA A 1019 10.62 12.74 -57.43
C ALA A 1019 10.82 14.27 -57.58
N MET A 1020 12.08 14.64 -57.28
CA MET A 1020 12.76 15.95 -57.15
C MET A 1020 12.47 17.05 -58.21
N LEU A 1021 12.53 18.33 -57.81
CA LEU A 1021 13.69 19.22 -58.09
C LEU A 1021 13.64 20.61 -57.40
N ARG A 1022 14.79 21.30 -57.47
CA ARG A 1022 15.24 22.51 -56.74
C ARG A 1022 14.39 23.79 -56.91
N GLY A 1023 14.10 24.45 -55.78
CA GLY A 1023 14.59 25.81 -55.41
C GLY A 1023 14.10 27.08 -56.14
N VAL A 1024 13.91 28.16 -55.36
CA VAL A 1024 14.18 29.59 -55.68
C VAL A 1024 14.13 30.38 -54.34
N GLU A 1025 14.65 31.61 -54.34
CA GLU A 1025 14.93 32.45 -53.17
C GLU A 1025 14.07 33.73 -53.14
N GLN A 1026 14.00 34.45 -51.99
CA GLN A 1026 13.47 35.84 -51.83
C GLN A 1026 11.91 35.99 -51.93
N SER A 1027 11.21 36.98 -51.33
CA SER A 1027 11.56 38.17 -50.51
C SER A 1027 10.42 38.57 -49.50
N ARG A 1028 10.60 39.69 -48.75
CA ARG A 1028 9.73 40.24 -47.68
C ARG A 1028 8.45 40.96 -48.16
N PRO A 1029 7.47 41.26 -47.27
CA PRO A 1029 7.40 42.57 -46.56
C PRO A 1029 7.43 42.44 -45.00
N SER A 1030 8.13 43.30 -44.23
CA SER A 1030 7.67 44.56 -43.55
C SER A 1030 6.37 44.41 -42.73
N SER A 1031 6.35 44.55 -41.38
CA SER A 1031 6.52 45.77 -40.55
C SER A 1031 5.49 46.88 -40.88
N GLU A 1032 4.85 47.58 -39.93
CA GLU A 1032 5.16 47.81 -38.50
C GLU A 1032 3.88 47.84 -37.61
N LEU A 1033 4.03 47.58 -36.30
CA LEU A 1033 3.41 48.37 -35.23
C LEU A 1033 4.10 48.04 -33.88
N LEU A 1034 4.29 49.04 -33.03
CA LEU A 1034 5.18 48.96 -31.86
C LEU A 1034 4.49 48.54 -30.55
N GLU A 1035 5.33 47.99 -29.66
CA GLU A 1035 5.40 48.21 -28.20
C GLU A 1035 4.14 48.67 -27.44
N LEU A 1036 3.83 47.95 -26.35
CA LEU A 1036 3.60 48.60 -25.06
C LEU A 1036 3.71 47.61 -23.88
N LEU A 1037 4.22 48.13 -22.75
CA LEU A 1037 4.22 47.55 -21.39
C LEU A 1037 5.09 46.32 -21.12
N ASP A 1038 6.34 46.57 -20.76
CA ASP A 1038 6.94 45.94 -19.56
C ASP A 1038 7.81 46.97 -18.82
N ALA A 1039 7.77 47.02 -17.48
CA ALA A 1039 8.42 48.08 -16.69
C ALA A 1039 8.57 47.76 -15.18
N PRO A 1040 9.74 47.27 -14.73
CA PRO A 1040 10.07 47.18 -13.30
C PRO A 1040 10.55 48.54 -12.74
N ARG A 1041 10.40 48.75 -11.43
CA ARG A 1041 11.06 49.85 -10.70
C ARG A 1041 12.20 49.33 -9.82
N ALA A 1042 13.30 50.07 -9.81
CA ALA A 1042 14.41 49.92 -8.88
C ALA A 1042 14.81 51.30 -8.33
N GLU A 1043 15.37 51.35 -7.13
CA GLU A 1043 16.05 52.52 -6.58
C GLU A 1043 17.50 52.18 -6.21
N GLN A 1044 18.34 53.21 -6.02
CA GLN A 1044 19.76 53.15 -6.35
C GLN A 1044 20.69 53.41 -5.16
N SER A 1045 21.85 52.74 -5.14
CA SER A 1045 23.18 53.34 -4.95
C SER A 1045 24.26 52.24 -5.05
N ALA A 1046 25.43 52.33 -5.68
CA ALA A 1046 26.23 53.35 -6.38
C ALA A 1046 27.64 53.44 -5.77
N SER A 1047 28.62 52.71 -6.32
CA SER A 1047 30.02 53.17 -6.45
C SER A 1047 30.91 52.15 -7.19
N THR A 1048 31.74 52.67 -8.09
CA THR A 1048 32.94 52.04 -8.70
C THR A 1048 34.15 52.92 -8.29
N PRO A 1049 35.42 52.71 -8.73
CA PRO A 1049 36.00 51.64 -9.56
C PRO A 1049 37.34 51.06 -9.01
N ARG A 1050 37.94 50.06 -9.70
CA ARG A 1050 39.27 50.16 -10.37
C ARG A 1050 39.82 48.82 -10.90
N LEU A 1051 40.49 48.93 -12.05
CA LEU A 1051 41.40 47.98 -12.74
C LEU A 1051 42.87 48.27 -12.30
N PRO A 1052 43.95 47.53 -12.71
CA PRO A 1052 44.12 46.85 -14.01
C PRO A 1052 44.97 45.53 -14.07
N CYS A 1053 45.14 45.00 -15.30
CA CYS A 1053 46.34 44.41 -15.95
C CYS A 1053 47.38 43.62 -15.12
N ASP A 1054 48.01 42.53 -15.58
CA ASP A 1054 48.11 41.83 -16.89
C ASP A 1054 48.75 40.42 -16.62
N SER A 1055 49.09 39.47 -17.51
CA SER A 1055 49.06 39.24 -18.99
C SER A 1055 49.10 37.69 -19.24
N THR A 1056 49.20 37.05 -20.42
CA THR A 1056 49.30 37.41 -21.86
C THR A 1056 48.81 36.20 -22.69
N PHE A 1057 48.12 36.40 -23.83
CA PHE A 1057 48.26 35.75 -25.16
C PHE A 1057 48.37 34.19 -25.29
N GLU A 1058 47.81 33.51 -26.30
CA GLU A 1058 47.11 33.94 -27.54
C GLU A 1058 46.12 32.84 -28.02
N MET A 1059 45.18 33.19 -28.91
CA MET A 1059 44.33 32.22 -29.62
C MET A 1059 44.90 31.89 -31.02
N LEU A 1060 44.51 30.76 -31.61
CA LEU A 1060 43.73 30.76 -32.88
C LEU A 1060 43.39 29.36 -33.42
N ALA A 1061 42.19 29.27 -33.99
CA ALA A 1061 41.71 28.30 -34.97
C ALA A 1061 40.73 29.07 -35.91
N PRO A 1062 40.07 28.50 -36.92
CA PRO A 1062 40.24 27.21 -37.61
C PRO A 1062 40.39 27.38 -39.16
N ALA A 1063 40.47 26.28 -39.93
CA ALA A 1063 40.08 26.27 -41.36
C ALA A 1063 39.82 24.83 -41.90
N MET A 1064 38.99 24.71 -42.95
CA MET A 1064 38.67 23.47 -43.69
C MET A 1064 39.31 23.47 -45.09
N VAL A 1065 39.34 22.33 -45.80
CA VAL A 1065 39.05 22.22 -47.25
C VAL A 1065 38.88 20.75 -47.72
N ASN A 1066 38.13 20.54 -48.82
CA ASN A 1066 37.80 19.24 -49.43
C ASN A 1066 38.85 18.68 -50.42
N ALA A 1067 38.82 17.36 -50.67
CA ALA A 1067 39.29 16.72 -51.92
C ALA A 1067 38.49 15.42 -52.23
N LYS A 1068 38.54 14.90 -53.49
CA LYS A 1068 37.74 13.75 -53.98
C LYS A 1068 38.53 12.80 -54.91
N SER A 1069 38.19 11.49 -54.87
CA SER A 1069 38.25 10.47 -55.95
C SER A 1069 37.56 9.18 -55.45
N HIS A 1070 36.68 8.44 -56.16
CA HIS A 1070 36.79 7.66 -57.43
C HIS A 1070 37.70 6.40 -57.28
N THR A 1071 37.34 5.16 -57.69
CA THR A 1071 36.20 4.62 -58.51
C THR A 1071 36.04 3.07 -58.38
N SER A 1072 34.99 2.47 -59.00
CA SER A 1072 34.75 1.02 -59.32
C SER A 1072 34.67 0.01 -58.16
N GLU A 1073 33.63 -0.81 -57.90
CA GLU A 1073 32.51 -1.43 -58.68
C GLU A 1073 32.93 -2.63 -59.59
N PRO A 1074 32.06 -3.63 -59.92
CA PRO A 1074 31.82 -4.86 -59.11
C PRO A 1074 31.91 -6.19 -59.95
N VAL A 1075 31.14 -7.26 -59.58
CA VAL A 1075 30.50 -8.32 -60.46
C VAL A 1075 30.68 -9.84 -60.08
N ASN A 1076 29.57 -10.45 -59.61
CA ASN A 1076 28.95 -11.79 -59.90
C ASN A 1076 29.51 -13.21 -59.55
N GLN A 1077 28.51 -14.12 -59.50
CA GLN A 1077 28.45 -15.59 -59.71
C GLN A 1077 28.91 -16.51 -58.56
N ILE A 1078 28.03 -17.34 -57.95
CA ILE A 1078 27.22 -18.49 -58.44
C ILE A 1078 28.05 -19.77 -58.60
N GLY A 1079 27.76 -20.79 -57.78
CA GLY A 1079 28.23 -22.17 -57.90
C GLY A 1079 27.40 -23.10 -57.00
N LYS A 1080 27.07 -24.31 -57.45
CA LYS A 1080 26.28 -25.31 -56.70
C LYS A 1080 27.04 -26.63 -56.55
N SER A 1081 26.77 -27.33 -55.44
CA SER A 1081 26.67 -28.80 -55.26
C SER A 1081 27.61 -29.75 -56.02
N TYR A 1082 28.28 -30.65 -55.30
CA TYR A 1082 28.29 -32.14 -55.37
C TYR A 1082 29.22 -32.61 -54.21
N ALA A 1083 28.98 -33.66 -53.40
CA ALA A 1083 28.80 -35.10 -53.67
C ALA A 1083 30.11 -35.77 -54.20
N VAL A 1084 30.55 -36.98 -53.79
CA VAL A 1084 30.10 -37.99 -52.80
C VAL A 1084 31.23 -39.02 -52.58
N ASP A 1085 31.10 -39.98 -51.63
CA ASP A 1085 31.91 -41.24 -51.48
C ASP A 1085 33.43 -41.17 -51.11
N LEU A 1086 34.09 -42.22 -50.58
CA LEU A 1086 33.71 -43.33 -49.65
C LEU A 1086 34.99 -44.10 -49.17
N SER A 1087 34.94 -44.76 -48.00
CA SER A 1087 35.78 -45.94 -47.58
C SER A 1087 37.30 -45.68 -47.30
N ILE A 1088 38.11 -46.51 -46.62
CA ILE A 1088 38.11 -47.96 -46.25
C ILE A 1088 38.60 -48.20 -44.78
N LEU A 1089 38.06 -49.27 -44.15
CA LEU A 1089 38.53 -50.23 -43.08
C LEU A 1089 39.92 -50.03 -42.37
N THR A 1090 40.24 -50.56 -41.18
CA THR A 1090 39.84 -51.76 -40.34
C THR A 1090 40.36 -51.53 -38.87
N GLU A 1091 40.22 -52.33 -37.79
CA GLU A 1091 39.66 -53.68 -37.45
C GLU A 1091 39.18 -53.79 -35.96
N LEU A 1092 39.23 -54.98 -35.34
CA LEU A 1092 38.57 -55.48 -34.12
C LEU A 1092 39.41 -55.42 -32.81
N LYS A 1093 38.72 -55.32 -31.63
CA LYS A 1093 38.43 -56.47 -30.72
C LYS A 1093 37.60 -56.11 -29.46
N ALA A 1094 36.93 -57.11 -28.88
CA ALA A 1094 36.07 -57.09 -27.68
C ALA A 1094 35.88 -58.57 -27.18
N PRO A 1095 34.89 -58.98 -26.34
CA PRO A 1095 34.13 -58.32 -25.25
C PRO A 1095 34.03 -59.17 -23.94
N ALA A 1096 33.40 -58.66 -22.86
CA ALA A 1096 32.57 -59.41 -21.87
C ALA A 1096 32.10 -58.49 -20.70
N LEU A 1097 31.17 -58.87 -19.79
CA LEU A 1097 29.74 -59.26 -19.89
C LEU A 1097 29.14 -59.35 -18.45
N ALA A 1098 27.80 -59.43 -18.32
CA ALA A 1098 27.03 -59.92 -17.16
C ALA A 1098 26.81 -59.05 -15.87
N THR A 1099 25.79 -58.19 -15.93
CA THR A 1099 24.50 -58.27 -15.18
C THR A 1099 24.38 -58.70 -13.69
N VAL A 1100 23.56 -57.91 -12.96
CA VAL A 1100 22.33 -58.29 -12.18
C VAL A 1100 22.31 -58.33 -10.62
N ASP A 1101 21.17 -57.84 -10.11
CA ASP A 1101 20.49 -57.96 -8.80
C ASP A 1101 20.96 -57.28 -7.49
N ALA A 1102 19.94 -57.08 -6.62
CA ALA A 1102 19.93 -56.26 -5.42
C ALA A 1102 19.67 -57.10 -4.13
N PRO A 1103 18.67 -56.82 -3.26
CA PRO A 1103 18.75 -55.91 -2.12
C PRO A 1103 18.56 -56.56 -0.72
N THR A 1104 19.00 -55.87 0.34
CA THR A 1104 18.43 -55.81 1.72
C THR A 1104 19.27 -54.78 2.51
N ASP A 1105 18.78 -53.88 3.37
CA ASP A 1105 17.64 -53.82 4.31
C ASP A 1105 17.94 -54.42 5.71
N HIS A 1106 17.29 -53.85 6.73
CA HIS A 1106 17.55 -53.94 8.18
C HIS A 1106 18.90 -53.35 8.66
N GLN A 1107 19.07 -52.88 9.89
CA GLN A 1107 18.25 -52.22 10.94
C GLN A 1107 19.03 -52.42 12.26
N ALA A 1108 18.76 -51.58 13.26
CA ALA A 1108 19.15 -51.77 14.67
C ALA A 1108 20.68 -51.75 14.98
N GLN A 1109 21.13 -51.35 16.17
CA GLN A 1109 20.68 -50.34 17.14
C GLN A 1109 21.75 -50.27 18.25
N LEU A 1110 21.50 -49.50 19.32
CA LEU A 1110 22.04 -49.73 20.67
C LEU A 1110 23.56 -49.50 20.88
N ASP A 1111 23.83 -48.22 21.14
CA ASP A 1111 24.25 -47.75 22.48
C ASP A 1111 25.64 -48.01 23.09
N SER A 1112 26.01 -46.97 23.85
CA SER A 1112 26.67 -47.02 25.17
C SER A 1112 28.19 -46.74 25.28
N THR A 1113 28.46 -45.53 25.79
CA THR A 1113 29.22 -45.32 27.04
C THR A 1113 30.75 -45.40 27.02
N ILE A 1114 31.36 -44.20 26.98
CA ILE A 1114 32.29 -43.65 27.99
C ILE A 1114 33.31 -44.65 28.62
N CYS A 1115 34.61 -44.48 28.35
CA CYS A 1115 35.51 -43.86 29.35
C CYS A 1115 36.87 -43.38 28.81
N CYS A 1116 37.46 -42.45 29.57
CA CYS A 1116 38.53 -41.51 29.29
C CYS A 1116 39.98 -42.06 29.28
N THR A 1117 40.91 -41.11 29.10
CA THR A 1117 42.36 -41.15 29.43
C THR A 1117 43.29 -41.74 28.34
N SER A 1118 44.55 -41.29 28.15
CA SER A 1118 45.35 -40.35 28.97
C SER A 1118 46.48 -39.64 28.19
N LYS A 1119 46.87 -38.43 28.66
CA LYS A 1119 48.25 -37.85 28.68
C LYS A 1119 48.97 -37.50 27.36
N THR A 1120 50.02 -36.65 27.32
CA THR A 1120 50.27 -35.27 27.86
C THR A 1120 51.74 -34.87 27.56
N CYS A 1121 51.98 -33.66 27.04
CA CYS A 1121 53.10 -32.74 27.33
C CYS A 1121 52.85 -31.42 26.56
N ALA A 1122 52.93 -30.19 27.11
CA ALA A 1122 53.90 -29.53 28.00
C ALA A 1122 55.10 -28.93 27.21
N LYS A 1123 55.62 -27.72 27.53
CA LYS A 1123 55.49 -26.94 28.79
C LYS A 1123 55.90 -25.45 28.68
N ASP A 1124 55.59 -24.67 29.75
CA ASP A 1124 56.22 -23.40 30.21
C ASP A 1124 56.04 -22.12 29.35
N THR A 1125 56.13 -20.85 29.79
CA THR A 1125 56.16 -20.06 31.08
C THR A 1125 56.09 -18.56 30.67
N LEU A 1126 55.60 -17.53 31.39
CA LEU A 1126 54.87 -17.28 32.66
C LEU A 1126 53.98 -16.00 32.40
N PHE A 1127 53.64 -14.98 33.22
CA PHE A 1127 53.94 -14.42 34.55
C PHE A 1127 52.74 -13.54 35.03
N ASP A 1128 52.36 -13.64 36.32
CA ASP A 1128 52.24 -12.64 37.41
C ASP A 1128 51.64 -11.22 37.12
N ASP A 1129 50.87 -10.54 37.98
CA ASP A 1129 50.28 -10.76 39.33
C ASP A 1129 48.96 -9.90 39.43
N ASP A 1130 48.06 -9.94 40.44
CA ASP A 1130 48.24 -9.88 41.91
C ASP A 1130 46.94 -10.29 42.68
N THR A 1131 47.13 -10.97 43.83
CA THR A 1131 46.41 -11.03 45.16
C THR A 1131 44.95 -10.50 45.37
N ASP A 1132 44.14 -10.97 46.36
CA ASP A 1132 44.37 -11.77 47.59
C ASP A 1132 43.09 -12.53 48.11
N GLU A 1133 43.23 -13.34 49.18
CA GLU A 1133 42.21 -14.21 49.86
C GLU A 1133 41.42 -13.45 50.99
N ASP A 1134 40.52 -13.97 51.85
CA ASP A 1134 39.99 -15.31 52.23
C ASP A 1134 38.62 -15.22 53.02
N ASP A 1135 38.15 -16.35 53.58
CA ASP A 1135 37.25 -16.57 54.76
C ASP A 1135 35.74 -16.93 54.53
N MET A 1136 35.11 -17.50 55.57
CA MET A 1136 34.10 -18.59 55.46
C MET A 1136 32.59 -18.25 55.63
N GLN A 1137 31.78 -19.26 55.24
CA GLN A 1137 30.29 -19.40 55.30
C GLN A 1137 29.66 -19.37 56.72
N PRO A 1138 28.30 -19.34 56.92
CA PRO A 1138 27.13 -19.07 56.03
C PRO A 1138 26.22 -17.95 56.69
N PRO A 1139 24.87 -18.00 56.94
CA PRO A 1139 23.71 -18.66 56.29
C PRO A 1139 22.42 -17.80 56.07
N THR A 1140 21.76 -18.01 54.91
CA THR A 1140 20.28 -17.97 54.66
C THR A 1140 19.44 -16.66 54.71
N LYS A 1141 18.35 -16.72 53.92
CA LYS A 1141 17.08 -15.95 53.93
C LYS A 1141 17.01 -14.53 53.32
N ASN A 1142 16.42 -14.51 52.11
CA ASN A 1142 15.54 -13.49 51.51
C ASN A 1142 15.59 -12.05 52.05
N ILE A 1143 16.12 -11.16 51.21
CA ILE A 1143 15.91 -9.71 51.32
C ILE A 1143 14.59 -9.24 50.66
N PHE A 1144 13.96 -10.08 49.82
CA PHE A 1144 12.74 -9.76 49.08
C PHE A 1144 11.53 -9.45 49.97
N ASP A 1145 11.40 -10.17 51.10
CA ASP A 1145 10.28 -10.01 52.03
C ASP A 1145 10.29 -8.64 52.75
N ARG A 1146 11.41 -7.88 52.67
CA ARG A 1146 11.54 -6.52 53.23
C ARG A 1146 11.28 -5.38 52.25
N ILE A 1147 11.08 -5.67 50.97
CA ILE A 1147 10.76 -4.65 49.95
C ILE A 1147 9.24 -4.46 49.80
N ALA A 1148 8.45 -5.46 50.22
CA ALA A 1148 6.98 -5.44 50.15
C ALA A 1148 6.29 -4.57 51.23
N ASP A 1149 6.99 -4.18 52.30
CA ASP A 1149 6.46 -3.32 53.38
C ASP A 1149 6.90 -1.84 53.25
N ILE A 1150 7.59 -1.47 52.16
CA ILE A 1150 8.14 -0.12 51.92
C ILE A 1150 7.63 0.51 50.59
N LEU A 1151 6.85 -0.26 49.80
CA LEU A 1151 6.20 0.16 48.55
C LEU A 1151 4.66 0.10 48.68
#